data_AF-A0A7S4SP93-F1
#
_entry.id   AF-A0A7S4SP93-F1
#
_cell.length_a   1.000
_cell.length_b   1.000
_cell.length_c   1.000
_cell.angle_alpha   90.00
_cell.angle_beta   90.00
_cell.angle_gamma   90.00
#
_symmetry.space_group_name_H-M   'P 1'
#
loop_
_entity.id
_entity.type
_entity.pdbx_description
1 polymer ?
#
loop_
_entity_poly.entity_id
_entity_poly.type
_entity_poly.pdbx_seq_one_letter_code
_entity_poly.pdbx_strand_id
1 'polypeptide(L)'
;PLHFSSAQFLPRSRPDAGFGVPAGACDALVPDECLSASSNSKAAPSARLLRTGAYGGWCPSTDSEHEYLEIEVGLQEQRAVVAFSLQGRVPCTGRWAQTRELLKLARAPREGEGPGEGEAWSPPDRTFIRPPVRFVYDMAMELVQGHGCLGEGNASWNVPARFRRFGEMSQEAKAEFFEELIQRTNKAWTGDDGVTVNLSPQDIMSGRNCEETNRLLQLLACAALSASGRGLAGGLGAVAPQWTTAWKLEYYTERGGWHWFGGRDAEAALVFDGNTDAEGTRLVVLPQALRASRVRLHPVTWQRHAALRCELHLVALPGVDGAEGPRPLPPGASAHLLSNVGLALRGSGALQGELEEKREERLRLKNVLEEQAEQERGLQEQRLREALERAEELEARAVAAETALLRARAENERLGAAVEQLEAELAASSDTKAAADGHSALQQEREEFEATIEDLSQRLAVAADERDAARAHEEELFDIIGAKDEELMEAHRSYVDLTQRLQERELQDDTTELMVDELERMGGQLDELQAAHEASEQRCSELEAEVGRLTEANAALAAEREKLQHKKEKLQAKKDALQQRLEDSEKARQAARDRCQRMLDRRLTEVPMVPNRPSSRSLRDSSPAGSECEDSLPRMSHSASFSTPRLGPSPRTEDLSGRRR
;
A
#
# COMPACT_ATOMS: atom_id res chain seq x y z
N PRO A 1 21.84 -49.75 -0.71
CA PRO A 1 22.67 -49.96 -1.93
C PRO A 1 21.77 -50.25 -3.14
N LEU A 2 22.02 -49.53 -4.26
CA LEU A 2 21.34 -49.54 -5.57
C LEU A 2 20.01 -48.73 -5.60
N HIS A 3 19.98 -47.42 -5.92
CA HIS A 3 20.26 -46.65 -7.15
C HIS A 3 19.26 -46.79 -8.33
N PHE A 4 18.55 -45.66 -8.54
CA PHE A 4 18.20 -44.94 -9.77
C PHE A 4 17.12 -45.39 -10.78
N SER A 5 16.35 -44.35 -11.15
CA SER A 5 15.72 -44.03 -12.45
C SER A 5 14.24 -44.41 -12.57
N SER A 6 13.29 -43.45 -12.56
CA SER A 6 13.14 -42.55 -13.70
C SER A 6 12.46 -41.22 -13.31
N ALA A 7 13.21 -40.12 -13.45
CA ALA A 7 12.67 -38.78 -13.53
C ALA A 7 12.23 -38.54 -14.98
N GLN A 8 10.93 -38.37 -15.22
CA GLN A 8 10.44 -37.87 -16.49
C GLN A 8 10.68 -36.36 -16.54
N PHE A 9 11.42 -35.97 -17.58
CA PHE A 9 11.81 -34.61 -17.91
C PHE A 9 10.58 -33.69 -18.04
N LEU A 10 10.44 -32.74 -17.11
CA LEU A 10 9.74 -31.48 -17.37
C LEU A 10 10.75 -30.52 -18.03
N PRO A 11 10.38 -29.77 -19.08
CA PRO A 11 11.30 -28.86 -19.73
C PRO A 11 11.65 -27.72 -18.77
N ARG A 12 12.96 -27.56 -18.51
CA ARG A 12 13.51 -26.37 -17.84
C ARG A 12 13.25 -25.15 -18.72
N SER A 13 12.19 -24.40 -18.43
CA SER A 13 12.05 -23.02 -18.88
C SER A 13 13.00 -22.14 -18.07
N ARG A 14 13.76 -21.31 -18.80
CA ARG A 14 14.83 -20.41 -18.31
C ARG A 14 14.30 -19.41 -17.26
N PRO A 15 15.12 -19.02 -16.27
CA PRO A 15 14.83 -17.92 -15.37
C PRO A 15 15.24 -16.59 -16.03
N ASP A 16 14.65 -16.26 -17.18
CA ASP A 16 14.86 -14.98 -17.87
C ASP A 16 13.51 -14.44 -18.33
N ALA A 17 12.67 -14.09 -17.35
CA ALA A 17 11.57 -13.16 -17.54
C ALA A 17 11.77 -12.11 -16.44
N GLY A 18 12.07 -10.88 -16.83
CA GLY A 18 12.15 -9.76 -15.90
C GLY A 18 10.92 -9.80 -14.98
N PHE A 19 11.15 -9.77 -13.67
CA PHE A 19 10.08 -9.74 -12.69
C PHE A 19 9.10 -8.65 -13.11
N GLY A 20 7.87 -9.07 -13.40
CA GLY A 20 6.80 -8.15 -13.73
C GLY A 20 6.68 -7.10 -12.63
N VAL A 21 6.48 -5.85 -13.04
CA VAL A 21 6.13 -4.75 -12.14
C VAL A 21 5.01 -5.25 -11.21
N PRO A 22 5.12 -5.08 -9.87
CA PRO A 22 4.04 -5.44 -8.96
C PRO A 22 2.78 -4.71 -9.43
N ALA A 23 1.80 -5.47 -9.93
CA ALA A 23 0.57 -4.90 -10.44
C ALA A 23 -0.36 -4.59 -9.26
N GLY A 24 -0.07 -3.46 -8.63
CA GLY A 24 -0.73 -2.83 -7.49
C GLY A 24 -2.17 -3.23 -7.17
N ALA A 25 -2.38 -3.85 -6.02
CA ALA A 25 -3.37 -3.43 -5.05
C ALA A 25 -2.81 -2.41 -4.01
N CYS A 26 -1.50 -2.10 -4.04
CA CYS A 26 -0.92 -0.88 -3.45
C CYS A 26 -1.13 0.38 -4.32
N ASP A 27 -1.27 0.24 -5.65
CA ASP A 27 -1.56 1.35 -6.58
C ASP A 27 -2.82 1.07 -7.41
N ALA A 28 -3.97 1.56 -6.94
CA ALA A 28 -5.17 1.96 -7.71
C ALA A 28 -5.77 1.06 -8.83
N LEU A 29 -5.24 -0.13 -9.15
CA LEU A 29 -5.70 -0.95 -10.29
C LEU A 29 -6.89 -1.85 -9.96
N VAL A 30 -7.05 -2.25 -8.70
CA VAL A 30 -8.20 -3.02 -8.21
C VAL A 30 -8.94 -2.15 -7.20
N PRO A 31 -10.10 -1.55 -7.54
CA PRO A 31 -10.95 -0.78 -6.62
C PRO A 31 -11.47 -1.62 -5.44
N ASP A 32 -11.95 -0.97 -4.37
CA ASP A 32 -12.48 -1.68 -3.19
C ASP A 32 -13.75 -2.50 -3.53
N GLU A 33 -14.48 -2.10 -4.56
CA GLU A 33 -15.65 -2.81 -5.10
C GLU A 33 -15.30 -4.17 -5.73
N CYS A 34 -14.04 -4.36 -6.13
CA CYS A 34 -13.55 -5.60 -6.72
C CYS A 34 -13.10 -6.62 -5.67
N LEU A 35 -13.15 -6.28 -4.37
CA LEU A 35 -12.84 -7.17 -3.26
C LEU A 35 -14.14 -7.62 -2.59
N SER A 36 -14.37 -8.93 -2.61
CA SER A 36 -15.51 -9.54 -1.92
C SER A 36 -15.07 -10.80 -1.17
N ALA A 37 -15.93 -11.34 -0.32
CA ALA A 37 -15.63 -12.53 0.45
C ALA A 37 -16.90 -13.34 0.73
N SER A 38 -16.73 -14.62 1.01
CA SER A 38 -17.80 -15.54 1.43
C SER A 38 -18.49 -15.06 2.72
N SER A 39 -17.69 -14.66 3.70
CA SER A 39 -18.12 -14.16 5.00
C SER A 39 -17.35 -12.89 5.36
N ASN A 40 -17.91 -12.08 6.27
CA ASN A 40 -17.32 -10.80 6.66
C ASN A 40 -16.96 -9.89 5.46
N SER A 41 -17.83 -9.83 4.45
CA SER A 41 -17.60 -9.05 3.22
C SER A 41 -17.30 -7.57 3.45
N LYS A 42 -17.85 -6.97 4.52
CA LYS A 42 -17.54 -5.59 4.96
C LYS A 42 -16.04 -5.40 5.31
N ALA A 43 -15.31 -6.48 5.61
CA ALA A 43 -13.88 -6.47 5.91
C ALA A 43 -12.99 -6.83 4.70
N ALA A 44 -13.56 -7.24 3.56
CA ALA A 44 -12.79 -7.60 2.37
C ALA A 44 -11.85 -6.48 1.87
N PRO A 45 -12.22 -5.18 1.90
CA PRO A 45 -11.29 -4.09 1.54
C PRO A 45 -10.08 -3.97 2.47
N SER A 46 -10.15 -4.50 3.70
CA SER A 46 -9.01 -4.55 4.63
C SER A 46 -8.02 -5.66 4.29
N ALA A 47 -8.31 -6.51 3.29
CA ALA A 47 -7.42 -7.56 2.81
C ALA A 47 -6.29 -7.05 1.90
N ARG A 48 -6.11 -5.74 1.71
CA ARG A 48 -5.00 -5.21 0.92
C ARG A 48 -3.68 -5.38 1.67
N LEU A 49 -2.64 -5.82 0.96
CA LEU A 49 -1.29 -5.95 1.52
C LEU A 49 -0.77 -4.61 2.05
N LEU A 50 -0.02 -4.63 3.16
CA LEU A 50 0.60 -3.47 3.82
C LEU A 50 -0.35 -2.36 4.31
N ARG A 51 -1.63 -2.37 3.94
CA ARG A 51 -2.62 -1.39 4.38
C ARG A 51 -3.19 -1.80 5.74
N THR A 52 -3.32 -0.84 6.64
CA THR A 52 -3.93 -1.04 7.96
C THR A 52 -5.33 -0.42 7.96
N GLY A 53 -6.30 -1.17 7.43
CA GLY A 53 -7.72 -0.79 7.50
C GLY A 53 -8.29 -0.93 8.92
N ALA A 54 -9.55 -0.55 9.12
CA ALA A 54 -10.24 -0.67 10.42
C ALA A 54 -10.10 -2.08 11.01
N TYR A 55 -10.27 -3.11 10.18
CA TYR A 55 -10.22 -4.50 10.61
C TYR A 55 -8.80 -5.09 10.63
N GLY A 56 -7.77 -4.41 10.11
CA GLY A 56 -6.38 -4.87 10.07
C GLY A 56 -6.06 -6.01 9.08
N GLY A 57 -7.08 -6.55 8.40
CA GLY A 57 -7.03 -7.70 7.51
C GLY A 57 -8.43 -8.27 7.29
N TRP A 58 -8.59 -9.19 6.34
CA TRP A 58 -9.82 -9.98 6.24
C TRP A 58 -9.69 -11.29 7.04
N CYS A 59 -10.75 -11.64 7.77
CA CYS A 59 -10.94 -12.94 8.40
C CYS A 59 -12.37 -13.41 8.11
N PRO A 60 -12.61 -14.70 7.82
CA PRO A 60 -13.95 -15.24 7.71
C PRO A 60 -14.64 -15.26 9.07
N SER A 61 -15.97 -15.45 9.08
CA SER A 61 -16.74 -15.56 10.33
C SER A 61 -16.59 -16.91 11.01
N THR A 62 -16.24 -17.93 10.22
CA THR A 62 -16.04 -19.31 10.67
C THR A 62 -14.79 -19.84 10.00
N ASP A 63 -14.01 -20.64 10.71
CA ASP A 63 -12.85 -21.33 10.17
C ASP A 63 -13.30 -22.57 9.37
N SER A 64 -13.32 -22.47 8.04
CA SER A 64 -13.78 -23.52 7.13
C SER A 64 -13.04 -23.45 5.79
N GLU A 65 -12.82 -24.61 5.16
CA GLU A 65 -12.20 -24.71 3.83
C GLU A 65 -13.08 -24.14 2.69
N HIS A 66 -14.34 -23.82 2.96
CA HIS A 66 -15.27 -23.22 2.01
C HIS A 66 -15.26 -21.69 2.03
N GLU A 67 -14.57 -21.10 2.99
CA GLU A 67 -14.45 -19.65 3.10
C GLU A 67 -13.40 -19.14 2.11
N TYR A 68 -13.69 -18.03 1.45
CA TYR A 68 -12.81 -17.47 0.45
C TYR A 68 -12.82 -15.96 0.42
N LEU A 69 -11.68 -15.41 0.02
CA LEU A 69 -11.54 -14.02 -0.42
C LEU A 69 -11.56 -14.00 -1.96
N GLU A 70 -12.53 -13.32 -2.55
CA GLU A 70 -12.69 -13.17 -4.00
C GLU A 70 -12.18 -11.81 -4.46
N ILE A 71 -11.33 -11.83 -5.49
CA ILE A 71 -10.77 -10.64 -6.12
C ILE A 71 -11.13 -10.65 -7.60
N GLU A 72 -11.82 -9.60 -8.04
CA GLU A 72 -12.13 -9.36 -9.44
C GLU A 72 -10.94 -8.64 -10.11
N VAL A 73 -10.30 -9.34 -11.04
CA VAL A 73 -9.10 -8.85 -11.76
C VAL A 73 -9.50 -8.02 -13.00
N GLY A 74 -10.74 -8.21 -13.47
CA GLY A 74 -11.31 -7.53 -14.63
C GLY A 74 -11.04 -8.24 -15.97
N LEU A 75 -11.88 -7.95 -16.96
CA LEU A 75 -11.91 -8.58 -18.29
C LEU A 75 -10.80 -8.09 -19.25
N GLN A 76 -9.73 -7.46 -18.76
CA GLN A 76 -8.67 -7.00 -19.67
C GLN A 76 -7.95 -8.23 -20.26
N GLU A 77 -8.30 -8.60 -21.48
CA GLU A 77 -7.90 -9.83 -22.21
C GLU A 77 -6.37 -10.02 -22.36
N GLN A 78 -5.60 -9.02 -21.93
CA GLN A 78 -4.15 -8.96 -22.02
C GLN A 78 -3.45 -9.00 -20.66
N ARG A 79 -4.08 -9.43 -19.55
CA ARG A 79 -3.40 -9.60 -18.25
C ARG A 79 -3.50 -11.04 -17.73
N ALA A 80 -2.41 -11.52 -17.14
CA ALA A 80 -2.40 -12.81 -16.42
C ALA A 80 -1.78 -12.65 -15.03
N VAL A 81 -2.35 -13.35 -14.05
CA VAL A 81 -1.82 -13.44 -12.69
C VAL A 81 -0.60 -14.36 -12.70
N VAL A 82 0.52 -13.91 -12.15
CA VAL A 82 1.78 -14.66 -12.11
C VAL A 82 2.23 -14.99 -10.69
N ALA A 83 1.82 -14.19 -9.71
CA ALA A 83 2.17 -14.41 -8.31
C ALA A 83 1.16 -13.74 -7.36
N PHE A 84 1.21 -14.14 -6.10
CA PHE A 84 0.49 -13.53 -4.98
C PHE A 84 1.49 -13.15 -3.89
N SER A 85 1.38 -11.95 -3.33
CA SER A 85 2.01 -11.64 -2.05
C SER A 85 0.96 -11.71 -0.95
N LEU A 86 1.27 -12.39 0.15
CA LEU A 86 0.35 -12.63 1.27
C LEU A 86 0.93 -12.14 2.59
N GLN A 87 0.07 -11.66 3.47
CA GLN A 87 0.33 -11.30 4.87
C GLN A 87 -0.82 -11.82 5.74
N GLY A 88 -0.55 -11.99 7.04
CA GLY A 88 -1.62 -12.22 8.02
C GLY A 88 -2.29 -10.92 8.44
N ARG A 89 -3.19 -11.00 9.42
CA ARG A 89 -3.89 -9.86 10.04
C ARG A 89 -3.22 -9.51 11.37
N VAL A 90 -2.92 -8.23 11.54
CA VAL A 90 -2.51 -7.65 12.83
C VAL A 90 -3.51 -6.56 13.21
N PRO A 91 -4.45 -6.85 14.13
CA PRO A 91 -5.36 -5.84 14.63
C PRO A 91 -4.66 -4.98 15.70
N CYS A 92 -5.27 -3.82 15.99
CA CYS A 92 -4.84 -2.94 17.07
C CYS A 92 -3.34 -2.57 17.03
N THR A 93 -2.83 -2.11 15.88
CA THR A 93 -1.39 -1.86 15.69
C THR A 93 -0.90 -0.55 16.33
N GLY A 94 -1.76 0.23 16.99
CA GLY A 94 -1.44 1.58 17.49
C GLY A 94 -1.38 2.67 16.41
N ARG A 95 -1.53 2.33 15.13
CA ARG A 95 -1.54 3.33 14.03
C ARG A 95 -2.79 4.21 14.11
N TRP A 96 -2.59 5.52 14.13
CA TRP A 96 -3.66 6.50 14.27
C TRP A 96 -4.77 6.38 13.19
N ALA A 97 -4.40 6.03 11.96
CA ALA A 97 -5.35 5.87 10.86
C ALA A 97 -6.34 4.72 11.11
N GLN A 98 -5.86 3.62 11.69
CA GLN A 98 -6.71 2.50 12.11
C GLN A 98 -7.61 2.90 13.27
N THR A 99 -7.10 3.66 14.25
CA THR A 99 -7.89 4.17 15.38
C THR A 99 -9.08 5.00 14.91
N ARG A 100 -8.84 5.92 13.96
CA ARG A 100 -9.89 6.77 13.39
C ARG A 100 -11.02 5.94 12.80
N GLU A 101 -10.70 4.97 11.95
CA GLU A 101 -11.71 4.15 11.27
C GLU A 101 -12.43 3.18 12.24
N LEU A 102 -11.73 2.62 13.23
CA LEU A 102 -12.35 1.79 14.27
C LEU A 102 -13.32 2.56 15.16
N LEU A 103 -12.95 3.78 15.57
CA LEU A 103 -13.83 4.62 16.38
C LEU A 103 -15.07 5.07 15.58
N LYS A 104 -14.92 5.41 14.30
CA LYS A 104 -16.06 5.68 13.41
C LYS A 104 -17.02 4.49 13.36
N LEU A 105 -16.47 3.27 13.23
CA LEU A 105 -17.26 2.05 13.20
C LEU A 105 -17.98 1.81 14.53
N ALA A 106 -17.28 1.92 15.66
CA ALA A 106 -17.85 1.71 16.99
C ALA A 106 -19.01 2.68 17.28
N ARG A 107 -18.87 3.93 16.86
CA ARG A 107 -19.87 5.00 17.06
C ARG A 107 -21.00 5.04 16.04
N ALA A 108 -20.88 4.32 14.92
CA ALA A 108 -21.92 4.31 13.91
C ALA A 108 -23.28 3.84 14.51
N PRO A 109 -24.41 4.48 14.14
CA PRO A 109 -25.73 4.11 14.64
C PRO A 109 -26.05 2.65 14.35
N ARG A 110 -26.91 2.03 15.17
CA ARG A 110 -27.31 0.64 14.95
C ARG A 110 -28.13 0.52 13.67
N GLU A 111 -27.99 -0.59 12.94
CA GLU A 111 -28.79 -0.84 11.73
C GLU A 111 -30.29 -0.74 12.08
N GLY A 112 -30.97 0.31 11.57
CA GLY A 112 -32.38 0.62 11.84
C GLY A 112 -32.64 1.92 12.62
N GLU A 113 -31.61 2.52 13.24
CA GLU A 113 -31.66 3.91 13.70
C GLU A 113 -31.41 4.82 12.49
N GLY A 114 -32.31 5.75 12.21
CA GLY A 114 -32.17 6.67 11.07
C GLY A 114 -30.84 7.43 11.11
N PRO A 115 -30.35 7.97 9.98
CA PRO A 115 -29.15 8.79 9.97
C PRO A 115 -29.38 9.95 10.93
N GLY A 116 -28.69 9.94 12.08
CA GLY A 116 -28.81 11.01 13.05
C GLY A 116 -28.51 12.33 12.35
N GLU A 117 -29.42 13.30 12.48
CA GLU A 117 -29.21 14.69 12.06
C GLU A 117 -28.11 15.29 12.95
N GLY A 118 -26.86 14.93 12.65
CA GLY A 118 -25.67 15.36 13.35
C GLY A 118 -24.54 15.45 12.35
N GLU A 119 -23.76 16.53 12.45
CA GLU A 119 -22.56 16.76 11.65
C GLU A 119 -21.68 15.49 11.65
N ALA A 120 -21.25 15.05 10.46
CA ALA A 120 -20.50 13.81 10.31
C ALA A 120 -19.30 13.81 11.25
N TRP A 121 -19.25 12.88 12.21
CA TRP A 121 -18.16 12.81 13.18
C TRP A 121 -16.84 12.51 12.45
N SER A 122 -16.06 13.56 12.22
CA SER A 122 -14.77 13.49 11.55
C SER A 122 -13.79 14.49 12.18
N PRO A 123 -13.26 14.19 13.39
CA PRO A 123 -12.17 14.97 13.96
C PRO A 123 -10.98 15.04 13.00
N PRO A 124 -10.17 16.13 13.04
CA PRO A 124 -9.00 16.24 12.18
C PRO A 124 -7.95 15.18 12.53
N ASP A 125 -7.15 14.79 11.53
CA ASP A 125 -6.15 13.72 11.69
C ASP A 125 -5.13 14.02 12.80
N ARG A 126 -4.82 15.30 13.02
CA ARG A 126 -3.98 15.77 14.14
C ARG A 126 -4.47 15.29 15.51
N THR A 127 -5.78 15.12 15.70
CA THR A 127 -6.37 14.58 16.93
C THR A 127 -5.99 13.12 17.16
N PHE A 128 -5.77 12.33 16.12
CA PHE A 128 -5.38 10.93 16.26
C PHE A 128 -3.86 10.76 16.25
N ILE A 129 -3.12 11.62 15.55
CA ILE A 129 -1.65 11.66 15.59
C ILE A 129 -1.16 11.97 17.00
N ARG A 130 -1.76 12.97 17.66
CA ARG A 130 -1.46 13.33 19.06
C ARG A 130 -2.77 13.48 19.86
N PRO A 131 -3.34 12.37 20.37
CA PRO A 131 -4.59 12.36 21.11
C PRO A 131 -4.58 13.29 22.33
N PRO A 132 -5.41 14.35 22.35
CA PRO A 132 -5.55 15.18 23.54
C PRO A 132 -6.13 14.37 24.70
N VAL A 133 -5.67 14.61 25.94
CA VAL A 133 -6.14 13.90 27.14
C VAL A 133 -7.68 13.89 27.25
N ARG A 134 -8.31 15.03 26.96
CA ARG A 134 -9.76 15.19 26.99
C ARG A 134 -10.45 14.28 25.97
N PHE A 135 -9.89 14.18 24.77
CA PHE A 135 -10.40 13.33 23.71
C PHE A 135 -10.32 11.84 24.09
N VAL A 136 -9.19 11.39 24.64
CA VAL A 136 -9.03 10.00 25.11
C VAL A 136 -10.06 9.66 26.18
N TYR A 137 -10.26 10.55 27.16
CA TYR A 137 -11.29 10.38 28.19
C TYR A 137 -12.71 10.31 27.58
N ASP A 138 -13.07 11.24 26.69
CA ASP A 138 -14.43 11.31 26.14
C ASP A 138 -14.74 10.06 25.32
N MET A 139 -13.79 9.57 24.53
CA MET A 139 -13.93 8.32 23.79
C MET A 139 -14.03 7.11 24.71
N ALA A 140 -13.19 7.02 25.75
CA ALA A 140 -13.27 5.93 26.72
C ALA A 140 -14.63 5.88 27.41
N MET A 141 -15.13 7.04 27.85
CA MET A 141 -16.42 7.15 28.52
C MET A 141 -17.59 6.82 27.60
N GLU A 142 -17.59 7.34 26.37
CA GLU A 142 -18.63 7.05 25.38
C GLU A 142 -18.68 5.56 25.05
N LEU A 143 -17.54 4.93 24.82
CA LEU A 143 -17.47 3.51 24.46
C LEU A 143 -17.89 2.61 25.64
N VAL A 144 -17.38 2.88 26.84
CA VAL A 144 -17.68 2.09 28.04
C VAL A 144 -19.14 2.24 28.44
N GLN A 145 -19.66 3.46 28.51
CA GLN A 145 -21.04 3.69 28.96
C GLN A 145 -22.08 3.41 27.88
N GLY A 146 -21.76 3.74 26.61
CA GLY A 146 -22.67 3.56 25.48
C GLY A 146 -22.84 2.11 25.05
N HIS A 147 -21.77 1.30 25.15
CA HIS A 147 -21.81 -0.11 24.75
C HIS A 147 -21.72 -1.10 25.91
N GLY A 148 -21.42 -0.63 27.13
CA GLY A 148 -21.41 -1.47 28.32
C GLY A 148 -20.28 -2.50 28.36
N CYS A 149 -19.04 -2.11 28.02
CA CYS A 149 -17.86 -2.99 28.02
C CYS A 149 -16.98 -2.84 29.28
N LEU A 150 -15.90 -3.65 29.38
CA LEU A 150 -14.86 -3.62 30.44
C LEU A 150 -15.31 -3.90 31.88
N GLY A 151 -16.49 -4.49 32.10
CA GLY A 151 -16.89 -4.93 33.43
C GLY A 151 -16.31 -6.31 33.79
N GLU A 152 -16.68 -6.80 34.96
CA GLU A 152 -16.24 -8.12 35.42
C GLU A 152 -17.26 -9.18 35.00
N GLY A 153 -16.82 -10.17 34.22
CA GLY A 153 -17.71 -11.18 33.63
C GLY A 153 -18.66 -10.58 32.58
N ASN A 154 -19.94 -10.92 32.63
CA ASN A 154 -20.97 -10.40 31.71
C ASN A 154 -21.52 -9.02 32.11
N ALA A 155 -20.95 -8.37 33.13
CA ALA A 155 -21.36 -7.04 33.56
C ALA A 155 -20.59 -5.94 32.79
N SER A 156 -21.18 -4.74 32.70
CA SER A 156 -20.50 -3.55 32.21
C SER A 156 -19.71 -2.85 33.31
N TRP A 157 -18.67 -2.08 32.97
CA TRP A 157 -17.97 -1.27 33.96
C TRP A 157 -18.86 -0.14 34.46
N ASN A 158 -19.28 -0.20 35.73
CA ASN A 158 -19.95 0.92 36.39
C ASN A 158 -18.92 1.97 36.80
N VAL A 159 -18.67 2.93 35.92
CA VAL A 159 -17.73 4.03 36.16
C VAL A 159 -18.14 4.83 37.41
N PRO A 160 -17.27 4.91 38.44
CA PRO A 160 -17.51 5.69 39.65
C PRO A 160 -17.95 7.13 39.36
N ALA A 161 -18.86 7.67 40.17
CA ALA A 161 -19.39 9.02 39.98
C ALA A 161 -18.30 10.11 39.94
N ARG A 162 -17.21 9.93 40.70
CA ARG A 162 -16.04 10.82 40.72
C ARG A 162 -15.32 10.95 39.38
N PHE A 163 -15.47 9.97 38.48
CA PHE A 163 -14.84 9.97 37.16
C PHE A 163 -15.78 10.41 36.03
N ARG A 164 -17.00 10.89 36.32
CA ARG A 164 -17.98 11.24 35.27
C ARG A 164 -17.80 12.65 34.71
N ARG A 165 -17.11 13.53 35.42
CA ARG A 165 -16.91 14.94 35.03
C ARG A 165 -15.43 15.29 35.02
N PHE A 166 -14.80 15.20 33.85
CA PHE A 166 -13.37 15.49 33.67
C PHE A 166 -12.93 16.88 34.15
N GLY A 167 -13.77 17.90 33.99
CA GLY A 167 -13.45 19.27 34.39
C GLY A 167 -13.37 19.47 35.92
N GLU A 168 -14.06 18.63 36.70
CA GLU A 168 -14.10 18.71 38.17
C GLU A 168 -13.05 17.80 38.83
N MET A 169 -12.35 16.98 38.05
CA MET A 169 -11.35 16.03 38.55
C MET A 169 -10.00 16.70 38.79
N SER A 170 -9.40 16.42 39.96
CA SER A 170 -8.00 16.76 40.24
C SER A 170 -7.05 16.02 39.29
N GLN A 171 -5.78 16.43 39.27
CA GLN A 171 -4.77 15.78 38.42
C GLN A 171 -4.53 14.33 38.83
N GLU A 172 -4.57 14.05 40.14
CA GLU A 172 -4.46 12.70 40.72
C GLU A 172 -5.67 11.84 40.35
N ALA A 173 -6.88 12.39 40.43
CA ALA A 173 -8.11 11.67 40.05
C ALA A 173 -8.14 11.32 38.56
N LYS A 174 -7.55 12.16 37.69
CA LYS A 174 -7.36 11.86 36.26
C LYS A 174 -6.38 10.72 36.04
N ALA A 175 -5.27 10.72 36.77
CA ALA A 175 -4.29 9.62 36.72
C ALA A 175 -4.91 8.30 37.19
N GLU A 176 -5.67 8.32 38.30
CA GLU A 176 -6.39 7.16 38.84
C GLU A 176 -7.41 6.59 37.82
N PHE A 177 -8.14 7.45 37.11
CA PHE A 177 -9.07 7.03 36.07
C PHE A 177 -8.36 6.28 34.94
N PHE A 178 -7.26 6.82 34.42
CA PHE A 178 -6.52 6.19 33.32
C PHE A 178 -5.83 4.90 33.77
N GLU A 179 -5.33 4.85 35.01
CA GLU A 179 -4.77 3.62 35.59
C GLU A 179 -5.82 2.51 35.61
N GLU A 180 -7.01 2.78 36.17
CA GLU A 180 -8.11 1.80 36.21
C GLU A 180 -8.58 1.39 34.80
N LEU A 181 -8.66 2.34 33.86
CA LEU A 181 -9.02 2.08 32.46
C LEU A 181 -8.01 1.14 31.78
N ILE A 182 -6.71 1.38 31.95
CA ILE A 182 -5.63 0.58 31.38
C ILE A 182 -5.66 -0.82 32.00
N GLN A 183 -5.76 -0.92 33.33
CA GLN A 183 -5.84 -2.21 34.03
C GLN A 183 -7.04 -3.05 33.56
N ARG A 184 -8.22 -2.45 33.44
CA ARG A 184 -9.42 -3.14 32.94
C ARG A 184 -9.32 -3.54 31.49
N THR A 185 -8.76 -2.68 30.65
CA THR A 185 -8.53 -3.02 29.23
C THR A 185 -7.58 -4.20 29.12
N ASN A 186 -6.46 -4.18 29.85
CA ASN A 186 -5.53 -5.29 29.88
C ASN A 186 -6.20 -6.56 30.45
N LYS A 187 -7.01 -6.47 31.51
CA LYS A 187 -7.76 -7.61 32.07
C LYS A 187 -8.75 -8.22 31.07
N ALA A 188 -9.36 -7.41 30.20
CA ALA A 188 -10.28 -7.89 29.18
C ALA A 188 -9.60 -8.74 28.09
N TRP A 189 -8.30 -8.53 27.85
CA TRP A 189 -7.56 -9.16 26.75
C TRP A 189 -6.38 -10.06 27.17
N THR A 190 -6.09 -10.18 28.47
CA THR A 190 -4.97 -10.99 29.03
C THR A 190 -5.22 -12.50 29.04
N GLY A 191 -6.38 -12.97 28.57
CA GLY A 191 -6.70 -14.39 28.38
C GLY A 191 -6.01 -14.98 27.14
N ASP A 192 -6.81 -15.50 26.19
CA ASP A 192 -6.33 -16.30 25.04
C ASP A 192 -5.53 -15.49 23.97
N ASP A 193 -5.72 -14.16 23.92
CA ASP A 193 -5.11 -13.31 22.90
C ASP A 193 -3.70 -12.82 23.27
N GLY A 194 -3.39 -12.73 24.58
CA GLY A 194 -2.07 -12.34 25.10
C GLY A 194 -1.64 -10.90 24.79
N VAL A 195 -2.60 -10.00 24.56
CA VAL A 195 -2.33 -8.61 24.19
C VAL A 195 -2.38 -7.70 25.41
N THR A 196 -1.26 -7.04 25.70
CA THR A 196 -1.12 -6.07 26.81
C THR A 196 -0.69 -4.72 26.28
N VAL A 197 -1.35 -3.66 26.76
CA VAL A 197 -0.94 -2.27 26.55
C VAL A 197 0.02 -1.88 27.65
N ASN A 198 1.24 -1.47 27.26
CA ASN A 198 2.28 -1.00 28.17
C ASN A 198 2.27 0.53 28.20
N LEU A 199 1.33 1.10 28.95
CA LEU A 199 1.11 2.54 29.01
C LEU A 199 0.98 2.98 30.47
N SER A 200 1.61 4.10 30.84
CA SER A 200 1.38 4.73 32.14
C SER A 200 0.32 5.84 32.05
N PRO A 201 -0.41 6.15 33.12
CA PRO A 201 -1.34 7.29 33.14
C PRO A 201 -0.67 8.63 32.78
N GLN A 202 0.61 8.78 33.16
CA GLN A 202 1.39 9.98 32.86
C GLN A 202 1.70 10.12 31.37
N ASP A 203 1.82 9.02 30.63
CA ASP A 203 2.05 9.07 29.18
C ASP A 203 0.86 9.70 28.46
N ILE A 204 -0.36 9.29 28.80
CA ILE A 204 -1.58 9.91 28.26
C ILE A 204 -1.63 11.39 28.65
N MET A 205 -1.45 11.69 29.94
CA MET A 205 -1.59 13.05 30.47
C MET A 205 -0.57 14.04 29.91
N SER A 206 0.66 13.58 29.64
CA SER A 206 1.71 14.39 29.01
C SER A 206 1.69 14.35 27.48
N GLY A 207 0.81 13.53 26.88
CA GLY A 207 0.74 13.33 25.44
C GLY A 207 2.01 12.68 24.86
N ARG A 208 2.64 11.78 25.63
CA ARG A 208 3.73 10.88 25.23
C ARG A 208 3.16 9.52 24.81
N ASN A 209 3.96 8.68 24.15
CA ASN A 209 3.57 7.34 23.70
C ASN A 209 2.21 7.32 22.97
N CYS A 210 2.07 8.17 21.96
CA CYS A 210 0.81 8.35 21.22
C CYS A 210 0.36 7.06 20.50
N GLU A 211 1.30 6.20 20.10
CA GLU A 211 1.00 4.92 19.45
C GLU A 211 0.32 3.94 20.43
N GLU A 212 0.85 3.78 21.64
CA GLU A 212 0.22 2.94 22.68
C GLU A 212 -1.09 3.56 23.20
N THR A 213 -1.18 4.89 23.24
CA THR A 213 -2.47 5.59 23.51
C THR A 213 -3.51 5.27 22.43
N ASN A 214 -3.11 5.26 21.16
CA ASN A 214 -3.97 4.85 20.06
C ASN A 214 -4.33 3.35 20.15
N ARG A 215 -3.38 2.50 20.53
CA ARG A 215 -3.60 1.07 20.76
C ARG A 215 -4.65 0.82 21.84
N LEU A 216 -4.58 1.57 22.95
CA LEU A 216 -5.61 1.58 23.99
C LEU A 216 -6.98 1.92 23.41
N LEU A 217 -7.09 3.01 22.65
CA LEU A 217 -8.36 3.41 22.00
C LEU A 217 -8.89 2.34 21.03
N GLN A 218 -8.01 1.67 20.28
CA GLN A 218 -8.39 0.58 19.37
C GLN A 218 -8.94 -0.62 20.14
N LEU A 219 -8.30 -1.02 21.24
CA LEU A 219 -8.77 -2.11 22.09
C LEU A 219 -10.10 -1.80 22.77
N LEU A 220 -10.30 -0.54 23.19
CA LEU A 220 -11.58 -0.06 23.71
C LEU A 220 -12.69 -0.13 22.65
N ALA A 221 -12.38 0.28 21.41
CA ALA A 221 -13.32 0.16 20.29
C ALA A 221 -13.67 -1.29 19.98
N CYS A 222 -12.68 -2.19 19.97
CA CYS A 222 -12.91 -3.64 19.81
C CYS A 222 -13.79 -4.19 20.93
N ALA A 223 -13.52 -3.84 22.19
CA ALA A 223 -14.31 -4.28 23.35
C ALA A 223 -15.77 -3.78 23.27
N ALA A 224 -15.97 -2.53 22.85
CA ALA A 224 -17.28 -1.94 22.63
C ALA A 224 -18.05 -2.63 21.49
N LEU A 225 -17.40 -2.90 20.36
CA LEU A 225 -18.00 -3.62 19.23
C LEU A 225 -18.44 -5.04 19.62
N SER A 226 -17.61 -5.74 20.40
CA SER A 226 -17.93 -7.07 20.92
C SER A 226 -19.11 -7.04 21.91
N ALA A 227 -19.16 -6.06 22.82
CA ALA A 227 -20.24 -5.93 23.81
C ALA A 227 -21.58 -5.48 23.20
N SER A 228 -21.55 -4.68 22.14
CA SER A 228 -22.73 -4.07 21.51
C SER A 228 -23.63 -5.06 20.74
N GLY A 229 -23.23 -6.34 20.61
CA GLY A 229 -23.91 -7.31 19.74
C GLY A 229 -23.75 -7.03 18.24
N ARG A 230 -23.02 -5.96 17.88
CA ARG A 230 -22.48 -5.67 16.54
C ARG A 230 -21.20 -6.48 16.29
N GLY A 231 -21.10 -7.63 16.95
CA GLY A 231 -19.87 -8.39 17.16
C GLY A 231 -19.16 -8.64 15.85
N LEU A 232 -17.88 -8.30 15.83
CA LEU A 232 -16.96 -8.71 14.79
C LEU A 232 -16.95 -10.26 14.78
N ALA A 233 -17.59 -10.86 13.78
CA ALA A 233 -17.81 -12.30 13.75
C ALA A 233 -16.50 -13.06 13.46
N GLY A 234 -16.34 -14.23 14.10
CA GLY A 234 -15.15 -15.07 13.98
C GLY A 234 -13.88 -14.36 14.41
N GLY A 235 -12.80 -14.52 13.62
CA GLY A 235 -11.48 -13.97 13.90
C GLY A 235 -11.40 -12.44 13.93
N LEU A 236 -12.40 -11.72 13.41
CA LEU A 236 -12.38 -10.26 13.43
C LEU A 236 -12.48 -9.68 14.85
N GLY A 237 -13.15 -10.38 15.78
CA GLY A 237 -13.30 -9.94 17.17
C GLY A 237 -12.08 -10.18 18.04
N ALA A 238 -11.17 -11.05 17.60
CA ALA A 238 -9.91 -11.31 18.29
C ALA A 238 -8.89 -10.20 18.00
N VAL A 239 -8.16 -9.81 19.04
CA VAL A 239 -7.11 -8.76 18.99
C VAL A 239 -5.71 -9.35 18.86
N ALA A 240 -5.62 -10.68 18.89
CA ALA A 240 -4.43 -11.43 18.57
C ALA A 240 -4.07 -11.38 17.06
N PRO A 241 -2.77 -11.37 16.71
CA PRO A 241 -2.32 -11.62 15.34
C PRO A 241 -2.77 -13.00 14.84
N GLN A 242 -3.22 -13.06 13.59
CA GLN A 242 -3.79 -14.24 12.92
C GLN A 242 -3.24 -14.35 11.50
N TRP A 243 -3.03 -15.56 10.99
CA TRP A 243 -2.52 -15.74 9.62
C TRP A 243 -2.84 -17.12 9.04
N THR A 244 -2.87 -17.19 7.72
CA THR A 244 -3.07 -18.42 6.97
C THR A 244 -1.72 -19.07 6.63
N THR A 245 -1.52 -20.33 7.01
CA THR A 245 -0.27 -21.08 6.79
C THR A 245 -0.31 -21.94 5.53
N ALA A 246 -1.50 -22.29 5.02
CA ALA A 246 -1.68 -22.91 3.71
C ALA A 246 -3.03 -22.53 3.09
N TRP A 247 -3.07 -22.47 1.75
CA TRP A 247 -4.25 -22.02 1.02
C TRP A 247 -4.34 -22.68 -0.37
N LYS A 248 -5.54 -22.67 -0.95
CA LYS A 248 -5.82 -23.15 -2.31
C LYS A 248 -6.35 -22.00 -3.17
N LEU A 249 -6.13 -22.12 -4.48
CA LEU A 249 -6.58 -21.13 -5.46
C LEU A 249 -7.67 -21.71 -6.35
N GLU A 250 -8.79 -21.00 -6.42
CA GLU A 250 -9.87 -21.23 -7.38
C GLU A 250 -9.97 -20.00 -8.28
N TYR A 251 -10.24 -20.19 -9.57
CA TYR A 251 -10.27 -19.08 -10.53
C TYR A 251 -11.41 -19.23 -11.52
N TYR A 252 -11.95 -18.10 -11.95
CA TYR A 252 -13.08 -18.02 -12.87
C TYR A 252 -12.62 -17.61 -14.26
N THR A 253 -13.12 -18.33 -15.26
CA THR A 253 -12.97 -17.98 -16.68
C THR A 253 -14.33 -17.91 -17.36
N GLU A 254 -14.56 -16.90 -18.19
CA GLU A 254 -15.85 -16.69 -18.86
C GLU A 254 -16.34 -17.89 -19.69
N ARG A 255 -15.40 -18.67 -20.24
CA ARG A 255 -15.71 -19.83 -21.09
C ARG A 255 -15.88 -21.14 -20.32
N GLY A 256 -15.35 -21.24 -19.10
CA GLY A 256 -15.23 -22.50 -18.36
C GLY A 256 -15.85 -22.50 -16.97
N GLY A 257 -16.19 -21.33 -16.42
CA GLY A 257 -16.66 -21.19 -15.05
C GLY A 257 -15.52 -21.25 -14.03
N TRP A 258 -15.83 -21.72 -12.83
CA TRP A 258 -14.87 -21.88 -11.74
C TRP A 258 -14.04 -23.16 -11.90
N HIS A 259 -12.73 -23.02 -11.72
CA HIS A 259 -11.77 -24.12 -11.79
C HIS A 259 -10.77 -24.05 -10.64
N TRP A 260 -10.41 -25.21 -10.11
CA TRP A 260 -9.33 -25.34 -9.12
C TRP A 260 -7.98 -25.28 -9.81
N PHE A 261 -7.03 -24.57 -9.21
CA PHE A 261 -5.67 -24.51 -9.74
C PHE A 261 -4.93 -25.83 -9.46
N GLY A 262 -4.40 -26.45 -10.52
CA GLY A 262 -3.60 -27.68 -10.41
C GLY A 262 -4.38 -28.97 -10.12
N GLY A 263 -5.72 -28.93 -10.06
CA GLY A 263 -6.58 -30.07 -9.74
C GLY A 263 -7.87 -30.11 -10.53
N ARG A 264 -8.59 -31.25 -10.49
CA ARG A 264 -9.93 -31.38 -11.09
C ARG A 264 -11.06 -30.93 -10.14
N ASP A 265 -10.79 -31.01 -8.85
CA ASP A 265 -11.68 -30.72 -7.75
C ASP A 265 -10.88 -30.13 -6.57
N ALA A 266 -11.59 -29.75 -5.50
CA ALA A 266 -10.99 -29.13 -4.32
C ALA A 266 -9.98 -30.04 -3.60
N GLU A 267 -10.18 -31.36 -3.64
CA GLU A 267 -9.30 -32.35 -3.00
C GLU A 267 -7.97 -32.49 -3.76
N ALA A 268 -8.00 -32.52 -5.10
CA ALA A 268 -6.81 -32.62 -5.94
C ALA A 268 -6.16 -31.25 -6.25
N ALA A 269 -6.73 -30.14 -5.76
CA ALA A 269 -6.21 -28.80 -5.98
C ALA A 269 -4.82 -28.64 -5.36
N LEU A 270 -3.95 -27.87 -6.02
CA LEU A 270 -2.62 -27.56 -5.51
C LEU A 270 -2.73 -26.70 -4.25
N VAL A 271 -2.10 -27.17 -3.17
CA VAL A 271 -1.98 -26.42 -1.91
C VAL A 271 -0.70 -25.57 -1.95
N PHE A 272 -0.85 -24.28 -1.66
CA PHE A 272 0.24 -23.34 -1.57
C PHE A 272 0.59 -23.06 -0.11
N ASP A 273 1.89 -22.97 0.17
CA ASP A 273 2.38 -22.50 1.46
C ASP A 273 2.05 -21.02 1.66
N GLY A 274 1.45 -20.71 2.80
CA GLY A 274 1.11 -19.37 3.24
C GLY A 274 2.19 -18.74 4.11
N ASN A 275 1.75 -17.95 5.10
CA ASN A 275 2.59 -17.16 5.97
C ASN A 275 3.10 -17.96 7.19
N THR A 276 4.26 -17.57 7.70
CA THR A 276 4.84 -18.09 8.96
C THR A 276 4.45 -17.26 10.19
N ASP A 277 4.04 -16.01 9.97
CA ASP A 277 3.65 -15.03 10.97
C ASP A 277 2.64 -14.03 10.36
N ALA A 278 2.14 -13.08 11.17
CA ALA A 278 1.11 -12.14 10.73
C ALA A 278 1.63 -10.90 9.98
N GLU A 279 2.91 -10.57 10.10
CA GLU A 279 3.49 -9.30 9.62
C GLU A 279 4.31 -9.47 8.34
N GLY A 280 5.07 -10.56 8.24
CA GLY A 280 5.93 -10.91 7.14
C GLY A 280 5.16 -11.16 5.85
N THR A 281 5.66 -10.61 4.75
CA THR A 281 5.10 -10.82 3.42
C THR A 281 5.67 -12.09 2.80
N ARG A 282 4.79 -12.98 2.35
CA ARG A 282 5.12 -14.19 1.61
C ARG A 282 4.77 -14.03 0.13
N LEU A 283 5.77 -14.05 -0.75
CA LEU A 283 5.56 -14.13 -2.20
C LEU A 283 5.39 -15.59 -2.63
N VAL A 284 4.30 -15.88 -3.32
CA VAL A 284 3.98 -17.19 -3.91
C VAL A 284 3.87 -17.01 -5.42
N VAL A 285 4.85 -17.54 -6.15
CA VAL A 285 4.85 -17.51 -7.62
C VAL A 285 4.06 -18.71 -8.16
N LEU A 286 3.12 -18.45 -9.08
CA LEU A 286 2.34 -19.50 -9.70
C LEU A 286 3.21 -20.30 -10.69
N PRO A 287 3.14 -21.64 -10.71
CA PRO A 287 3.85 -22.47 -11.69
C PRO A 287 3.47 -22.14 -13.15
N GLN A 288 2.25 -21.65 -13.36
CA GLN A 288 1.73 -21.25 -14.65
C GLN A 288 0.98 -19.92 -14.51
N ALA A 289 1.24 -18.98 -15.42
CA ALA A 289 0.52 -17.72 -15.50
C ALA A 289 -0.97 -17.96 -15.77
N LEU A 290 -1.82 -17.32 -14.98
CA LEU A 290 -3.24 -17.59 -14.91
C LEU A 290 -4.05 -16.46 -15.54
N ARG A 291 -4.79 -16.76 -16.63
CA ARG A 291 -5.78 -15.84 -17.21
C ARG A 291 -7.13 -16.10 -16.53
N ALA A 292 -7.54 -15.21 -15.65
CA ALA A 292 -8.81 -15.30 -14.94
C ALA A 292 -9.45 -13.91 -14.80
N SER A 293 -10.77 -13.83 -14.90
CA SER A 293 -11.50 -12.58 -14.59
C SER A 293 -11.73 -12.42 -13.09
N ARG A 294 -11.80 -13.52 -12.34
CA ARG A 294 -11.91 -13.55 -10.87
C ARG A 294 -11.06 -14.64 -10.27
N VAL A 295 -10.58 -14.42 -9.06
CA VAL A 295 -9.82 -15.40 -8.28
C VAL A 295 -10.35 -15.49 -6.87
N ARG A 296 -10.30 -16.68 -6.28
CA ARG A 296 -10.69 -16.97 -4.90
C ARG A 296 -9.54 -17.64 -4.16
N LEU A 297 -9.16 -17.06 -3.05
CA LEU A 297 -8.17 -17.63 -2.13
C LEU A 297 -8.93 -18.33 -1.01
N HIS A 298 -8.76 -19.65 -0.91
CA HIS A 298 -9.40 -20.49 0.09
C HIS A 298 -8.37 -20.88 1.17
N PRO A 299 -8.48 -20.38 2.41
CA PRO A 299 -7.63 -20.84 3.51
C PRO A 299 -7.83 -22.33 3.79
N VAL A 300 -6.74 -23.05 4.06
CA VAL A 300 -6.74 -24.49 4.37
C VAL A 300 -6.24 -24.77 5.78
N THR A 301 -5.09 -24.18 6.13
CA THR A 301 -4.56 -24.22 7.50
C THR A 301 -4.16 -22.82 7.93
N TRP A 302 -4.25 -22.55 9.22
CA TRP A 302 -4.03 -21.22 9.79
C TRP A 302 -3.53 -21.31 11.22
N GLN A 303 -3.03 -20.18 11.72
CA GLN A 303 -2.72 -19.99 13.12
C GLN A 303 -3.77 -19.08 13.75
N ARG A 304 -4.35 -19.53 14.86
CA ARG A 304 -5.47 -18.93 15.60
C ARG A 304 -6.78 -18.89 14.79
N HIS A 305 -6.81 -18.13 13.70
CA HIS A 305 -7.96 -18.04 12.80
C HIS A 305 -7.47 -17.76 11.38
N ALA A 306 -8.23 -18.19 10.36
CA ALA A 306 -7.91 -17.86 8.98
C ALA A 306 -7.90 -16.33 8.79
N ALA A 307 -6.83 -15.81 8.19
CA ALA A 307 -6.66 -14.38 7.96
C ALA A 307 -5.78 -14.12 6.76
N LEU A 308 -6.17 -13.15 5.93
CA LEU A 308 -5.44 -12.78 4.73
C LEU A 308 -5.38 -11.26 4.55
N ARG A 309 -4.19 -10.80 4.20
CA ARG A 309 -3.95 -9.62 3.38
C ARG A 309 -3.18 -10.07 2.16
N CYS A 310 -3.52 -9.58 0.98
CA CYS A 310 -2.96 -10.07 -0.27
C CYS A 310 -2.83 -8.96 -1.32
N GLU A 311 -1.96 -9.27 -2.28
CA GLU A 311 -1.63 -8.46 -3.44
C GLU A 311 -1.45 -9.40 -4.64
N LEU A 312 -2.01 -9.03 -5.79
CA LEU A 312 -1.89 -9.76 -7.04
C LEU A 312 -0.72 -9.23 -7.85
N HIS A 313 0.07 -10.11 -8.47
CA HIS A 313 1.08 -9.70 -9.46
C HIS A 313 0.59 -10.09 -10.84
N LEU A 314 0.45 -9.11 -11.73
CA LEU A 314 -0.05 -9.29 -13.09
C LEU A 314 1.05 -9.03 -14.11
N VAL A 315 1.03 -9.77 -15.22
CA VAL A 315 1.86 -9.52 -16.39
C VAL A 315 0.98 -9.21 -17.60
N ALA A 316 1.39 -8.24 -18.41
CA ALA A 316 0.77 -7.98 -19.71
C ALA A 316 1.15 -9.09 -20.69
N LEU A 317 0.16 -9.70 -21.31
CA LEU A 317 0.32 -10.72 -22.34
C LEU A 317 0.27 -10.04 -23.70
N PRO A 318 1.23 -10.29 -24.61
CA PRO A 318 1.16 -9.75 -25.96
C PRO A 318 -0.12 -10.27 -26.65
N GLY A 319 -0.92 -9.33 -27.17
CA GLY A 319 -2.19 -9.61 -27.83
C GLY A 319 -2.02 -10.62 -28.97
N VAL A 320 -2.86 -11.66 -28.97
CA VAL A 320 -2.95 -12.61 -30.08
C VAL A 320 -4.01 -12.06 -31.03
N ASP A 321 -3.65 -11.05 -31.81
CA ASP A 321 -4.43 -10.70 -33.00
C ASP A 321 -4.01 -11.63 -34.13
N GLY A 322 -4.97 -12.43 -34.59
CA GLY A 322 -5.01 -13.00 -35.95
C GLY A 322 -3.87 -13.94 -36.35
N ALA A 323 -4.23 -15.20 -36.57
CA ALA A 323 -3.38 -16.17 -37.24
C ALA A 323 -2.90 -15.69 -38.63
N GLU A 324 -1.69 -15.15 -38.73
CA GLU A 324 -0.80 -15.34 -39.88
C GLU A 324 0.40 -16.18 -39.42
N GLY A 325 0.69 -17.26 -40.14
CA GLY A 325 1.84 -18.12 -39.88
C GLY A 325 3.17 -17.35 -39.90
N PRO A 326 4.26 -17.92 -39.34
CA PRO A 326 5.51 -17.21 -39.16
C PRO A 326 6.07 -16.73 -40.51
N ARG A 327 6.13 -15.41 -40.71
CA ARG A 327 6.91 -14.81 -41.81
C ARG A 327 8.40 -15.06 -41.54
N PRO A 328 9.16 -15.54 -42.53
CA PRO A 328 10.60 -15.66 -42.37
C PRO A 328 11.23 -14.27 -42.24
N LEU A 329 12.06 -14.12 -41.21
CA LEU A 329 12.80 -12.89 -40.91
C LEU A 329 13.71 -12.49 -42.08
N PRO A 330 13.82 -11.19 -42.42
CA PRO A 330 14.75 -10.71 -43.43
C PRO A 330 16.20 -10.96 -42.99
N PRO A 331 17.09 -11.38 -43.92
CA PRO A 331 18.48 -11.66 -43.61
C PRO A 331 19.20 -10.35 -43.24
N GLY A 332 19.51 -10.18 -41.95
CA GLY A 332 20.23 -9.01 -41.40
C GLY A 332 19.77 -8.57 -40.01
N ALA A 333 18.55 -8.96 -39.57
CA ALA A 333 18.02 -8.56 -38.27
C ALA A 333 18.73 -9.23 -37.07
N SER A 334 19.36 -10.40 -37.26
CA SER A 334 20.05 -11.10 -36.16
C SER A 334 21.31 -10.38 -35.69
N ALA A 335 22.00 -9.63 -36.56
CA ALA A 335 23.22 -8.93 -36.22
C ALA A 335 22.96 -7.74 -35.28
N HIS A 336 21.90 -6.97 -35.55
CA HIS A 336 21.49 -5.85 -34.70
C HIS A 336 20.88 -6.32 -33.37
N LEU A 337 20.11 -7.41 -33.37
CA LEU A 337 19.60 -8.01 -32.13
C LEU A 337 20.73 -8.57 -31.26
N LEU A 338 21.71 -9.27 -31.83
CA LEU A 338 22.88 -9.76 -31.08
C LEU A 338 23.74 -8.61 -30.53
N SER A 339 23.87 -7.51 -31.28
CA SER A 339 24.57 -6.31 -30.82
C SER A 339 23.82 -5.65 -29.66
N ASN A 340 22.51 -5.49 -29.76
CA ASN A 340 21.69 -4.85 -28.72
C ASN A 340 21.60 -5.73 -27.46
N VAL A 341 21.45 -7.05 -27.62
CA VAL A 341 21.51 -8.00 -26.51
C VAL A 341 22.91 -8.02 -25.88
N GLY A 342 23.97 -7.96 -26.67
CA GLY A 342 25.34 -7.87 -26.17
C GLY A 342 25.68 -6.55 -25.48
N LEU A 343 24.99 -5.46 -25.81
CA LEU A 343 25.08 -4.18 -25.10
C LEU A 343 24.28 -4.23 -23.79
N ALA A 344 23.07 -4.79 -23.83
CA ALA A 344 22.20 -4.96 -22.66
C ALA A 344 22.81 -5.91 -21.61
N LEU A 345 23.43 -7.02 -22.02
CA LEU A 345 24.12 -7.93 -21.11
C LEU A 345 25.35 -7.29 -20.48
N ARG A 346 26.07 -6.43 -21.22
CA ARG A 346 27.19 -5.66 -20.65
C ARG A 346 26.73 -4.57 -19.69
N GLY A 347 25.65 -3.85 -20.03
CA GLY A 347 25.02 -2.88 -19.13
C GLY A 347 24.50 -3.55 -17.85
N SER A 348 23.82 -4.70 -17.98
CA SER A 348 23.35 -5.48 -16.84
C SER A 348 24.50 -6.01 -15.98
N GLY A 349 25.60 -6.45 -16.59
CA GLY A 349 26.77 -6.92 -15.85
C GLY A 349 27.49 -5.79 -15.10
N ALA A 350 27.59 -4.59 -15.72
CA ALA A 350 28.15 -3.41 -15.06
C ALA A 350 27.28 -2.95 -13.88
N LEU A 351 25.96 -2.89 -14.07
CA LEU A 351 25.02 -2.53 -13.01
C LEU A 351 24.98 -3.57 -11.88
N GLN A 352 25.12 -4.86 -12.19
CA GLN A 352 25.27 -5.90 -11.16
C GLN A 352 26.57 -5.73 -10.37
N GLY A 353 27.68 -5.43 -11.03
CA GLY A 353 28.97 -5.16 -10.38
C GLY A 353 28.91 -3.94 -9.44
N GLU A 354 28.34 -2.83 -9.90
CA GLU A 354 28.16 -1.63 -9.08
C GLU A 354 27.21 -1.86 -7.89
N LEU A 355 26.18 -2.70 -8.07
CA LEU A 355 25.27 -3.07 -7.00
C LEU A 355 25.94 -3.98 -5.96
N GLU A 356 26.80 -4.91 -6.38
CA GLU A 356 27.60 -5.76 -5.50
C GLU A 356 28.63 -4.94 -4.73
N GLU A 357 29.33 -4.01 -5.39
CA GLU A 357 30.28 -3.09 -4.75
C GLU A 357 29.59 -2.21 -3.70
N LYS A 358 28.43 -1.60 -4.03
CA LYS A 358 27.64 -0.83 -3.05
C LYS A 358 27.13 -1.69 -1.89
N ARG A 359 26.79 -2.96 -2.13
CA ARG A 359 26.39 -3.90 -1.08
C ARG A 359 27.57 -4.22 -0.16
N GLU A 360 28.76 -4.42 -0.70
CA GLU A 360 29.99 -4.63 0.07
C GLU A 360 30.37 -3.38 0.88
N GLU A 361 30.30 -2.19 0.30
CA GLU A 361 30.54 -0.93 1.00
C GLU A 361 29.55 -0.73 2.16
N ARG A 362 28.27 -1.00 1.92
CA ARG A 362 27.23 -0.91 2.97
C ARG A 362 27.47 -1.93 4.09
N LEU A 363 27.96 -3.13 3.76
CA LEU A 363 28.34 -4.13 4.74
C LEU A 363 29.58 -3.71 5.54
N ARG A 364 30.60 -3.12 4.88
CA ARG A 364 31.79 -2.58 5.55
C ARG A 364 31.43 -1.44 6.50
N LEU A 365 30.60 -0.51 6.05
CA LEU A 365 30.13 0.61 6.88
C LEU A 365 29.34 0.09 8.10
N LYS A 366 28.47 -0.90 7.88
CA LYS A 366 27.72 -1.54 8.96
C LYS A 366 28.65 -2.16 10.00
N ASN A 367 29.66 -2.92 9.58
CA ASN A 367 30.60 -3.56 10.49
C ASN A 367 31.43 -2.53 11.30
N VAL A 368 31.84 -1.42 10.67
CA VAL A 368 32.54 -0.33 11.37
C VAL A 368 31.65 0.32 12.42
N LEU A 369 30.37 0.56 12.10
CA LEU A 369 29.41 1.11 13.06
C LEU A 369 29.11 0.15 14.21
N GLU A 370 29.01 -1.16 13.93
CA GLU A 370 28.86 -2.19 14.97
C GLU A 370 30.08 -2.24 15.90
N GLU A 371 31.30 -2.18 15.35
CA GLU A 371 32.53 -2.16 16.15
C GLU A 371 32.65 -0.88 17.02
N GLN A 372 32.26 0.28 16.48
CA GLN A 372 32.19 1.52 17.26
C GLN A 372 31.16 1.43 18.40
N ALA A 373 29.97 0.88 18.12
CA ALA A 373 28.94 0.71 19.14
C ALA A 373 29.38 -0.28 20.24
N GLU A 374 30.11 -1.35 19.89
CA GLU A 374 30.69 -2.28 20.86
C GLU A 374 31.77 -1.63 21.72
N GLN A 375 32.63 -0.79 21.14
CA GLN A 375 33.64 -0.03 21.87
C GLN A 375 33.01 0.96 22.87
N GLU A 376 31.98 1.69 22.44
CA GLU A 376 31.26 2.62 23.33
C GLU A 376 30.55 1.90 24.47
N ARG A 377 29.91 0.75 24.18
CA ARG A 377 29.31 -0.10 25.22
C ARG A 377 30.35 -0.60 26.20
N GLY A 378 31.49 -1.07 25.73
CA GLY A 378 32.61 -1.50 26.60
C GLY A 378 33.11 -0.39 27.52
N LEU A 379 33.24 0.84 27.00
CA LEU A 379 33.65 2.00 27.79
C LEU A 379 32.58 2.38 28.83
N GLN A 380 31.29 2.33 28.47
CA GLN A 380 30.19 2.59 29.39
C GLN A 380 30.11 1.54 30.51
N GLU A 381 30.29 0.25 30.18
CA GLU A 381 30.33 -0.83 31.15
C GLU A 381 31.49 -0.66 32.14
N GLN A 382 32.67 -0.25 31.65
CA GLN A 382 33.81 0.02 32.52
C GLN A 382 33.54 1.19 33.47
N ARG A 383 32.99 2.31 32.96
CA ARG A 383 32.61 3.47 33.80
C ARG A 383 31.56 3.09 34.85
N LEU A 384 30.60 2.24 34.50
CA LEU A 384 29.59 1.76 35.44
C LEU A 384 30.22 0.90 36.55
N ARG A 385 31.14 -0.02 36.20
CA ARG A 385 31.87 -0.82 37.20
C ARG A 385 32.67 0.05 38.15
N GLU A 386 33.41 1.02 37.64
CA GLU A 386 34.17 1.96 38.47
C GLU A 386 33.26 2.81 39.38
N ALA A 387 32.07 3.19 38.90
CA ALA A 387 31.09 3.92 39.70
C ALA A 387 30.49 3.05 40.82
N LEU A 388 30.22 1.78 40.54
CA LEU A 388 29.72 0.82 41.53
C LEU A 388 30.78 0.53 42.61
N GLU A 389 32.04 0.30 42.24
CA GLU A 389 33.13 0.12 43.22
C GLU A 389 33.28 1.35 44.13
N ARG A 390 33.20 2.57 43.57
CA ARG A 390 33.22 3.81 44.38
C ARG A 390 32.02 3.90 45.32
N ALA A 391 30.84 3.44 44.89
CA ALA A 391 29.65 3.43 45.75
C ALA A 391 29.82 2.45 46.91
N GLU A 392 30.31 1.22 46.65
CA GLU A 392 30.59 0.23 47.70
C GLU A 392 31.63 0.73 48.72
N GLU A 393 32.69 1.42 48.26
CA GLU A 393 33.66 2.04 49.16
C GLU A 393 33.05 3.13 50.06
N LEU A 394 32.15 3.96 49.50
CA LEU A 394 31.47 5.00 50.26
C LEU A 394 30.49 4.42 51.28
N GLU A 395 29.75 3.37 50.91
CA GLU A 395 28.88 2.65 51.83
C GLU A 395 29.68 2.02 52.99
N ALA A 396 30.82 1.38 52.70
CA ALA A 396 31.69 0.82 53.73
C ALA A 396 32.23 1.90 54.69
N ARG A 397 32.60 3.08 54.17
CA ARG A 397 33.02 4.23 55.00
C ARG A 397 31.88 4.76 55.86
N ALA A 398 30.66 4.84 55.33
CA ALA A 398 29.48 5.29 56.08
C ALA A 398 29.17 4.32 57.25
N VAL A 399 29.18 3.01 57.00
CA VAL A 399 28.99 1.98 58.05
C VAL A 399 30.09 2.08 59.11
N ALA A 400 31.35 2.27 58.71
CA ALA A 400 32.46 2.44 59.65
C ALA A 400 32.26 3.69 60.54
N ALA A 401 31.84 4.82 59.96
CA ALA A 401 31.55 6.05 60.71
C ALA A 401 30.38 5.87 61.68
N GLU A 402 29.31 5.19 61.27
CA GLU A 402 28.15 4.91 62.13
C GLU A 402 28.55 4.01 63.32
N THR A 403 29.37 2.98 63.07
CA THR A 403 29.88 2.13 64.17
C THR A 403 30.78 2.88 65.15
N ALA A 404 31.55 3.87 64.67
CA ALA A 404 32.37 4.72 65.53
C ALA A 404 31.53 5.65 66.40
N LEU A 405 30.46 6.24 65.84
CA LEU A 405 29.51 7.07 66.59
C LEU A 405 28.79 6.26 67.68
N LEU A 406 28.38 5.02 67.39
CA LEU A 406 27.77 4.14 68.39
C LEU A 406 28.71 3.79 69.54
N ARG A 407 30.00 3.54 69.25
CA ARG A 407 31.01 3.32 70.29
C ARG A 407 31.22 4.56 71.16
N ALA A 408 31.32 5.73 70.54
CA ALA A 408 31.45 6.99 71.26
C ALA A 408 30.24 7.30 72.16
N ARG A 409 29.01 6.98 71.72
CA ARG A 409 27.81 7.08 72.55
C ARG A 409 27.85 6.14 73.75
N ALA A 410 28.20 4.88 73.54
CA ALA A 410 28.32 3.90 74.63
C ALA A 410 29.40 4.30 75.66
N GLU A 411 30.50 4.90 75.20
CA GLU A 411 31.55 5.40 76.08
C GLU A 411 31.10 6.63 76.88
N ASN A 412 30.35 7.56 76.26
CA ASN A 412 29.74 8.69 76.96
C ASN A 412 28.73 8.25 78.03
N GLU A 413 27.89 7.25 77.75
CA GLU A 413 26.97 6.69 78.75
C GLU A 413 27.73 6.05 79.92
N ARG A 414 28.83 5.35 79.62
CA ARG A 414 29.69 4.76 80.65
C ARG A 414 30.36 5.82 81.52
N LEU A 415 30.87 6.88 80.90
CA LEU A 415 31.48 8.00 81.62
C LEU A 415 30.44 8.76 82.44
N GLY A 416 29.22 8.95 81.91
CA GLY A 416 28.10 9.54 82.65
C GLY A 416 27.75 8.73 83.91
N ALA A 417 27.64 7.40 83.80
CA ALA A 417 27.40 6.53 84.95
C ALA A 417 28.54 6.57 85.98
N ALA A 418 29.80 6.70 85.54
CA ALA A 418 30.94 6.84 86.43
C ALA A 418 30.92 8.18 87.19
N VAL A 419 30.50 9.26 86.52
CA VAL A 419 30.31 10.56 87.15
C VAL A 419 29.20 10.50 88.20
N GLU A 420 28.04 9.92 87.90
CA GLU A 420 26.95 9.74 88.88
C GLU A 420 27.39 8.90 90.09
N GLN A 421 28.21 7.86 89.89
CA GLN A 421 28.75 7.06 90.98
C GLN A 421 29.71 7.87 91.85
N LEU A 422 30.62 8.65 91.24
CA LEU A 422 31.55 9.51 91.97
C LEU A 422 30.82 10.63 92.73
N GLU A 423 29.75 11.19 92.17
CA GLU A 423 28.89 12.16 92.86
C GLU A 423 28.17 11.54 94.07
N ALA A 424 27.71 10.29 93.97
CA ALA A 424 27.12 9.56 95.08
C ALA A 424 28.16 9.22 96.18
N GLU A 425 29.39 8.87 95.80
CA GLU A 425 30.50 8.63 96.74
C GLU A 425 30.95 9.93 97.44
N LEU A 426 30.97 11.05 96.72
CA LEU A 426 31.27 12.37 97.28
C LEU A 426 30.19 12.82 98.27
N ALA A 427 28.91 12.59 97.95
CA ALA A 427 27.80 12.86 98.85
C ALA A 427 27.89 12.01 100.14
N ALA A 428 28.23 10.72 100.04
CA ALA A 428 28.43 9.84 101.19
C ALA A 428 29.66 10.20 102.04
N SER A 429 30.73 10.71 101.41
CA SER A 429 31.94 11.19 102.10
C SER A 429 31.71 12.50 102.87
N SER A 430 30.73 13.31 102.46
CA SER A 430 30.43 14.60 103.07
C SER A 430 29.75 14.51 104.45
N ASP A 431 29.23 13.33 104.82
CA ASP A 431 28.55 13.09 106.11
C ASP A 431 29.50 12.69 107.26
N THR A 432 30.79 12.45 106.98
CA THR A 432 31.77 12.14 108.03
C THR A 432 33.06 12.96 107.92
N LYS A 433 33.05 14.17 108.51
CA LYS A 433 34.07 14.65 109.47
C LYS A 433 33.97 16.17 109.69
N ALA A 434 33.59 16.54 110.90
CA ALA A 434 33.93 17.84 111.46
C ALA A 434 35.35 17.77 112.05
N ALA A 435 36.23 18.69 111.63
CA ALA A 435 37.03 19.59 112.50
C ALA A 435 38.37 20.01 111.86
N ALA A 436 38.38 21.27 111.40
CA ALA A 436 39.44 22.27 111.53
C ALA A 436 40.80 22.15 110.79
N ASP A 437 41.22 20.99 110.26
CA ASP A 437 42.42 20.95 109.37
C ASP A 437 42.05 20.76 107.87
N GLY A 438 40.82 20.36 107.57
CA GLY A 438 40.34 20.12 106.20
C GLY A 438 39.93 21.37 105.42
N HIS A 439 39.71 22.52 106.08
CA HIS A 439 39.21 23.71 105.38
C HIS A 439 40.25 24.32 104.44
N SER A 440 41.55 24.22 104.77
CA SER A 440 42.64 24.67 103.90
C SER A 440 42.86 23.72 102.72
N ALA A 441 42.75 22.40 102.94
CA ALA A 441 42.90 21.41 101.87
C ALA A 441 41.71 21.45 100.89
N LEU A 442 40.48 21.59 101.41
CA LEU A 442 39.28 21.77 100.60
C LEU A 442 39.25 23.13 99.89
N GLN A 443 39.86 24.18 100.46
CA GLN A 443 40.05 25.45 99.75
C GLN A 443 41.00 25.30 98.56
N GLN A 444 42.10 24.57 98.73
CA GLN A 444 43.01 24.26 97.61
C GLN A 444 42.34 23.41 96.54
N GLU A 445 41.60 22.35 96.90
CA GLU A 445 40.85 21.56 95.94
C GLU A 445 39.77 22.39 95.25
N ARG A 446 39.09 23.30 95.96
CA ARG A 446 38.11 24.21 95.34
C ARG A 446 38.77 25.18 94.35
N GLU A 447 39.94 25.72 94.68
CA GLU A 447 40.71 26.58 93.78
C GLU A 447 41.22 25.81 92.55
N GLU A 448 41.64 24.55 92.72
CA GLU A 448 42.02 23.67 91.61
C GLU A 448 40.80 23.35 90.73
N PHE A 449 39.64 23.03 91.31
CA PHE A 449 38.42 22.82 90.53
C PHE A 449 37.95 24.09 89.81
N GLU A 450 37.99 25.26 90.46
CA GLU A 450 37.71 26.55 89.81
C GLU A 450 38.65 26.79 88.61
N ALA A 451 39.95 26.48 88.75
CA ALA A 451 40.91 26.58 87.65
C ALA A 451 40.60 25.60 86.51
N THR A 452 40.19 24.35 86.82
CA THR A 452 39.78 23.39 85.78
C THR A 452 38.49 23.78 85.08
N ILE A 453 37.54 24.37 85.80
CA ILE A 453 36.30 24.89 85.22
C ILE A 453 36.61 26.05 84.27
N GLU A 454 37.54 26.93 84.63
CA GLU A 454 38.02 28.00 83.74
C GLU A 454 38.69 27.45 82.48
N ASP A 455 39.59 26.47 82.59
CA ASP A 455 40.24 25.83 81.42
C ASP A 455 39.22 25.14 80.51
N LEU A 456 38.28 24.37 81.08
CA LEU A 456 37.20 23.73 80.32
C LEU A 456 36.27 24.76 79.66
N SER A 457 35.97 25.87 80.34
CA SER A 457 35.15 26.95 79.79
C SER A 457 35.85 27.63 78.61
N GLN A 458 37.18 27.84 78.68
CA GLN A 458 37.96 28.38 77.57
C GLN A 458 37.99 27.42 76.37
N ARG A 459 38.19 26.11 76.60
CA ARG A 459 38.14 25.11 75.52
C ARG A 459 36.77 25.03 74.86
N LEU A 460 35.71 25.15 75.66
CA LEU A 460 34.33 25.15 75.15
C LEU A 460 34.02 26.40 74.34
N ALA A 461 34.59 27.56 74.70
CA ALA A 461 34.51 28.78 73.90
C ALA A 461 35.21 28.62 72.53
N VAL A 462 36.44 28.07 72.51
CA VAL A 462 37.15 27.79 71.23
C VAL A 462 36.36 26.82 70.35
N ALA A 463 35.80 25.76 70.92
CA ALA A 463 34.98 24.82 70.17
C ALA A 463 33.68 25.45 69.65
N ALA A 464 33.11 26.42 70.36
CA ALA A 464 31.96 27.19 69.89
C ALA A 464 32.32 28.09 68.70
N ASP A 465 33.46 28.78 68.77
CA ASP A 465 33.97 29.63 67.68
C ASP A 465 34.28 28.80 66.42
N GLU A 466 34.91 27.62 66.58
CA GLU A 466 35.18 26.68 65.48
C GLU A 466 33.89 26.16 64.84
N ARG A 467 32.88 25.82 65.64
CA ARG A 467 31.57 25.39 65.15
C ARG A 467 30.88 26.51 64.37
N ASP A 468 30.92 27.74 64.87
CA ASP A 468 30.28 28.87 64.23
C ASP A 468 30.99 29.26 62.92
N ALA A 469 32.32 29.12 62.86
CA ALA A 469 33.09 29.24 61.62
C ALA A 469 32.77 28.14 60.59
N ALA A 470 32.61 26.89 61.05
CA ALA A 470 32.19 25.79 60.17
C ALA A 470 30.78 26.02 59.60
N ARG A 471 29.83 26.50 60.42
CA ARG A 471 28.48 26.84 59.95
C ARG A 471 28.50 27.96 58.90
N ALA A 472 29.32 28.99 59.10
CA ALA A 472 29.45 30.06 58.11
C ALA A 472 30.03 29.56 56.77
N HIS A 473 30.98 28.62 56.82
CA HIS A 473 31.51 28.01 55.61
C HIS A 473 30.48 27.10 54.90
N GLU A 474 29.65 26.37 55.66
CA GLU A 474 28.53 25.61 55.09
C GLU A 474 27.53 26.52 54.39
N GLU A 475 27.17 27.67 54.98
CA GLU A 475 26.29 28.67 54.37
C GLU A 475 26.86 29.20 53.04
N GLU A 476 28.17 29.50 52.99
CA GLU A 476 28.84 29.92 51.74
C GLU A 476 28.80 28.83 50.66
N LEU A 477 28.99 27.56 51.03
CA LEU A 477 28.88 26.44 50.09
C LEU A 477 27.46 26.28 49.55
N PHE A 478 26.43 26.50 50.38
CA PHE A 478 25.03 26.48 49.92
C PHE A 478 24.76 27.58 48.90
N ASP A 479 25.27 28.79 49.11
CA ASP A 479 25.13 29.90 48.17
C ASP A 479 25.84 29.59 46.83
N ILE A 480 27.04 28.99 46.88
CA ILE A 480 27.78 28.58 45.68
C ILE A 480 27.02 27.51 44.90
N ILE A 481 26.47 26.50 45.58
CA ILE A 481 25.67 25.45 44.95
C ILE A 481 24.43 26.05 44.29
N GLY A 482 23.71 26.95 44.97
CA GLY A 482 22.56 27.65 44.40
C GLY A 482 22.90 28.42 43.13
N ALA A 483 24.02 29.15 43.13
CA ALA A 483 24.49 29.86 41.93
C ALA A 483 24.84 28.90 40.78
N LYS A 484 25.42 27.73 41.08
CA LYS A 484 25.74 26.72 40.06
C LYS A 484 24.50 26.03 39.51
N ASP A 485 23.47 25.80 40.33
CA ASP A 485 22.19 25.29 39.88
C ASP A 485 21.48 26.28 38.95
N GLU A 486 21.57 27.59 39.22
CA GLU A 486 21.06 28.61 38.30
C GLU A 486 21.81 28.63 36.96
N GLU A 487 23.15 28.57 36.96
CA GLU A 487 23.95 28.45 35.75
C GLU A 487 23.59 27.20 34.93
N LEU A 488 23.39 26.06 35.61
CA LEU A 488 23.01 24.80 34.98
C LEU A 488 21.62 24.88 34.36
N MET A 489 20.66 25.51 35.04
CA MET A 489 19.30 25.70 34.54
C MET A 489 19.28 26.60 33.30
N GLU A 490 20.10 27.64 33.27
CA GLU A 490 20.24 28.51 32.10
C GLU A 490 20.91 27.79 30.92
N ALA A 491 21.96 27.00 31.19
CA ALA A 491 22.59 26.15 30.17
C ALA A 491 21.58 25.14 29.60
N HIS A 492 20.78 24.50 30.45
CA HIS A 492 19.74 23.56 30.02
C HIS A 492 18.67 24.25 29.15
N ARG A 493 18.21 25.46 29.52
CA ARG A 493 17.29 26.26 28.69
C ARG A 493 17.89 26.55 27.32
N SER A 494 19.16 26.96 27.28
CA SER A 494 19.86 27.26 26.02
C SER A 494 20.00 26.02 25.12
N TYR A 495 20.25 24.85 25.70
CA TYR A 495 20.31 23.59 24.97
C TYR A 495 18.94 23.20 24.39
N VAL A 496 17.87 23.32 25.19
CA VAL A 496 16.50 23.06 24.73
C VAL A 496 16.12 23.98 23.56
N ASP A 497 16.40 25.29 23.67
CA ASP A 497 16.13 26.25 22.58
C ASP A 497 16.92 25.91 21.30
N LEU A 498 18.20 25.52 21.44
CA LEU A 498 19.02 25.08 20.30
C LEU A 498 18.43 23.83 19.64
N THR A 499 18.03 22.82 20.42
CA THR A 499 17.44 21.59 19.88
C THR A 499 16.09 21.86 19.21
N GLN A 500 15.27 22.76 19.75
CA GLN A 500 14.02 23.16 19.12
C GLN A 500 14.27 23.83 17.76
N ARG A 501 15.25 24.74 17.68
CA ARG A 501 15.61 25.40 16.42
C ARG A 501 16.16 24.43 15.37
N LEU A 502 16.90 23.40 15.79
CA LEU A 502 17.36 22.35 14.88
C LEU A 502 16.18 21.54 14.34
N GLN A 503 15.23 21.15 15.19
CA GLN A 503 14.01 20.46 14.75
C GLN A 503 13.14 21.33 13.83
N GLU A 504 13.00 22.62 14.12
CA GLU A 504 12.28 23.55 13.24
C GLU A 504 12.95 23.69 11.88
N ARG A 505 14.29 23.66 11.84
CA ARG A 505 15.06 23.70 10.60
C ARG A 505 14.96 22.41 9.80
N GLU A 506 15.05 21.25 10.44
CA GLU A 506 14.82 19.94 9.79
C GLU A 506 13.42 19.89 9.17
N LEU A 507 12.39 20.33 9.90
CA LEU A 507 11.03 20.43 9.35
C LEU A 507 10.92 21.40 8.18
N GLN A 508 11.65 22.53 8.22
CA GLN A 508 11.69 23.45 7.09
C GLN A 508 12.35 22.79 5.87
N ASP A 509 13.48 22.12 6.06
CA ASP A 509 14.21 21.41 5.00
C ASP A 509 13.30 20.31 4.39
N ASP A 510 12.64 19.50 5.21
CA ASP A 510 11.65 18.49 4.78
C ASP A 510 10.51 19.12 3.95
N THR A 511 9.97 20.27 4.39
CA THR A 511 8.92 20.96 3.61
C THR A 511 9.44 21.48 2.28
N THR A 512 10.71 21.92 2.21
CA THR A 512 11.29 22.36 0.94
C THR A 512 11.54 21.21 -0.02
N GLU A 513 11.98 20.05 0.48
CA GLU A 513 12.14 18.83 -0.34
C GLU A 513 10.79 18.39 -0.93
N LEU A 514 9.73 18.35 -0.11
CA LEU A 514 8.38 18.03 -0.59
C LEU A 514 7.90 19.02 -1.67
N MET A 515 8.20 20.31 -1.53
CA MET A 515 7.85 21.30 -2.56
C MET A 515 8.65 21.09 -3.86
N VAL A 516 9.92 20.68 -3.77
CA VAL A 516 10.74 20.35 -4.94
C VAL A 516 10.18 19.12 -5.66
N ASP A 517 9.84 18.06 -4.94
CA ASP A 517 9.22 16.86 -5.50
C ASP A 517 7.88 17.17 -6.20
N GLU A 518 7.04 18.03 -5.60
CA GLU A 518 5.79 18.48 -6.23
C GLU A 518 6.04 19.29 -7.50
N LEU A 519 7.05 20.17 -7.50
CA LEU A 519 7.45 20.94 -8.69
C LEU A 519 7.98 20.03 -9.80
N GLU A 520 8.78 19.03 -9.47
CA GLU A 520 9.27 18.03 -10.45
C GLU A 520 8.12 17.21 -11.03
N ARG A 521 7.18 16.78 -10.18
CA ARG A 521 5.97 16.07 -10.64
C ARG A 521 5.13 16.94 -11.57
N MET A 522 4.91 18.21 -11.23
CA MET A 522 4.20 19.14 -12.11
C MET A 522 4.97 19.40 -13.41
N GLY A 523 6.31 19.45 -13.36
CA GLY A 523 7.17 19.53 -14.54
C GLY A 523 6.97 18.34 -15.47
N GLY A 524 7.00 17.12 -14.94
CA GLY A 524 6.74 15.90 -15.71
C GLY A 524 5.34 15.89 -16.35
N GLN A 525 4.31 16.34 -15.63
CA GLN A 525 2.96 16.50 -16.21
C GLN A 525 2.92 17.52 -17.35
N LEU A 526 3.70 18.60 -17.25
CA LEU A 526 3.79 19.62 -18.29
C LEU A 526 4.47 19.07 -19.54
N ASP A 527 5.54 18.30 -19.38
CA ASP A 527 6.27 17.65 -20.48
C ASP A 527 5.39 16.60 -21.20
N GLU A 528 4.63 15.80 -20.44
CA GLU A 528 3.66 14.85 -21.01
C GLU A 528 2.56 15.57 -21.81
N LEU A 529 2.04 16.68 -21.29
CA LEU A 529 1.05 17.49 -21.99
C LEU A 529 1.63 18.13 -23.26
N GLN A 530 2.87 18.61 -23.22
CA GLN A 530 3.56 19.13 -24.40
C GLN A 530 3.77 18.04 -25.46
N ALA A 531 4.25 16.86 -25.08
CA ALA A 531 4.42 15.74 -25.99
C ALA A 531 3.09 15.28 -26.60
N ALA A 532 2.02 15.25 -25.81
CA ALA A 532 0.67 14.93 -26.31
C ALA A 532 0.15 16.01 -27.27
N HIS A 533 0.44 17.28 -27.01
CA HIS A 533 0.09 18.39 -27.89
C HIS A 533 0.82 18.29 -29.23
N GLU A 534 2.15 18.10 -29.23
CA GLU A 534 2.94 17.91 -30.44
C GLU A 534 2.46 16.71 -31.27
N ALA A 535 2.15 15.59 -30.61
CA ALA A 535 1.57 14.41 -31.28
C ALA A 535 0.18 14.69 -31.87
N SER A 536 -0.60 15.58 -31.24
CA SER A 536 -1.88 16.03 -31.81
C SER A 536 -1.68 16.93 -33.03
N GLU A 537 -0.71 17.84 -32.99
CA GLU A 537 -0.39 18.71 -34.13
C GLU A 537 0.12 17.91 -35.34
N GLN A 538 0.97 16.90 -35.10
CA GLN A 538 1.42 15.99 -36.16
C GLN A 538 0.25 15.26 -36.81
N ARG A 539 -0.69 14.73 -36.02
CA ARG A 539 -1.91 14.07 -36.53
C ARG A 539 -2.78 15.04 -37.32
N CYS A 540 -2.94 16.29 -36.87
CA CYS A 540 -3.66 17.30 -37.63
C CYS A 540 -3.00 17.54 -39.00
N SER A 541 -1.67 17.67 -39.05
CA SER A 541 -0.93 17.86 -40.30
C SER A 541 -1.07 16.67 -41.26
N GLU A 542 -1.02 15.43 -40.76
CA GLU A 542 -1.24 14.22 -41.56
C GLU A 542 -2.66 14.17 -42.15
N LEU A 543 -3.67 14.51 -41.33
CA LEU A 543 -5.06 14.57 -41.77
C LEU A 543 -5.28 15.66 -42.82
N GLU A 544 -4.66 16.84 -42.66
CA GLU A 544 -4.69 17.90 -43.66
C GLU A 544 -4.09 17.45 -45.00
N ALA A 545 -2.95 16.74 -44.96
CA ALA A 545 -2.35 16.17 -46.16
C ALA A 545 -3.25 15.11 -46.82
N GLU A 546 -3.93 14.29 -46.03
CA GLU A 546 -4.89 13.30 -46.55
C GLU A 546 -6.10 13.97 -47.19
N VAL A 547 -6.66 14.99 -46.55
CA VAL A 547 -7.76 15.78 -47.11
C VAL A 547 -7.31 16.42 -48.43
N GLY A 548 -6.07 16.93 -48.51
CA GLY A 548 -5.47 17.41 -49.76
C GLY A 548 -5.48 16.34 -50.85
N ARG A 549 -4.97 15.14 -50.57
CA ARG A 549 -4.96 14.03 -51.54
C ARG A 549 -6.36 13.62 -51.99
N LEU A 550 -7.31 13.52 -51.06
CA LEU A 550 -8.68 13.15 -51.38
C LEU A 550 -9.41 14.21 -52.21
N THR A 551 -9.14 15.50 -51.97
CA THR A 551 -9.72 16.59 -52.77
C THR A 551 -9.20 16.56 -54.21
N GLU A 552 -7.90 16.34 -54.42
CA GLU A 552 -7.31 16.16 -55.75
C GLU A 552 -7.90 14.94 -56.48
N ALA A 553 -8.01 13.80 -55.79
CA ALA A 553 -8.61 12.59 -56.35
C ALA A 553 -10.08 12.81 -56.75
N ASN A 554 -10.86 13.49 -55.91
CA ASN A 554 -12.25 13.84 -56.19
C ASN A 554 -12.37 14.78 -57.41
N ALA A 555 -11.47 15.76 -57.54
CA ALA A 555 -11.44 16.64 -58.71
C ALA A 555 -11.12 15.86 -60.00
N ALA A 556 -10.17 14.91 -59.96
CA ALA A 556 -9.84 14.05 -61.09
C ALA A 556 -11.04 13.16 -61.49
N LEU A 557 -11.74 12.57 -60.51
CA LEU A 557 -12.94 11.79 -60.75
C LEU A 557 -14.09 12.64 -61.33
N ALA A 558 -14.24 13.89 -60.89
CA ALA A 558 -15.21 14.82 -61.46
C ALA A 558 -14.92 15.11 -62.93
N ALA A 559 -13.64 15.35 -63.29
CA ALA A 559 -13.24 15.58 -64.68
C ALA A 559 -13.49 14.34 -65.57
N GLU A 560 -13.24 13.12 -65.07
CA GLU A 560 -13.59 11.90 -65.80
C GLU A 560 -15.10 11.71 -65.96
N ARG A 561 -15.90 12.07 -64.95
CA ARG A 561 -17.36 12.06 -65.05
C ARG A 561 -17.85 13.00 -66.16
N GLU A 562 -17.30 14.20 -66.26
CA GLU A 562 -17.64 15.14 -67.35
C GLU A 562 -17.28 14.58 -68.74
N LYS A 563 -16.08 13.97 -68.89
CA LYS A 563 -15.68 13.33 -70.15
C LYS A 563 -16.64 12.20 -70.54
N LEU A 564 -17.03 11.36 -69.58
CA LEU A 564 -17.98 10.27 -69.80
C LEU A 564 -19.37 10.79 -70.14
N GLN A 565 -19.81 11.88 -69.50
CA GLN A 565 -21.07 12.53 -69.81
C GLN A 565 -21.09 13.07 -71.24
N HIS A 566 -20.02 13.73 -71.68
CA HIS A 566 -19.90 14.20 -73.06
C HIS A 566 -19.90 13.04 -74.07
N LYS A 567 -19.21 11.93 -73.76
CA LYS A 567 -19.27 10.70 -74.57
C LYS A 567 -20.68 10.13 -74.64
N LYS A 568 -21.41 10.10 -73.52
CA LYS A 568 -22.80 9.64 -73.44
C LYS A 568 -23.72 10.48 -74.33
N GLU A 569 -23.62 11.81 -74.25
CA GLU A 569 -24.38 12.74 -75.10
C GLU A 569 -24.08 12.53 -76.58
N LYS A 570 -22.80 12.36 -76.95
CA LYS A 570 -22.41 12.09 -78.34
C LYS A 570 -22.95 10.75 -78.86
N LEU A 571 -22.95 9.71 -78.02
CA LEU A 571 -23.54 8.41 -78.37
C LEU A 571 -25.06 8.49 -78.48
N GLN A 572 -25.71 9.25 -77.59
CA GLN A 572 -27.14 9.49 -77.64
C GLN A 572 -27.53 10.20 -78.94
N ALA A 573 -26.83 11.27 -79.32
CA ALA A 573 -27.07 11.97 -80.58
C ALA A 573 -26.89 11.05 -81.81
N LYS A 574 -25.90 10.15 -81.79
CA LYS A 574 -25.72 9.14 -82.84
C LYS A 574 -26.86 8.13 -82.87
N LYS A 575 -27.33 7.67 -81.72
CA LYS A 575 -28.48 6.77 -81.59
C LYS A 575 -29.72 7.41 -82.19
N ASP A 576 -30.01 8.66 -81.82
CA ASP A 576 -31.17 9.41 -82.30
C ASP A 576 -31.10 9.61 -83.83
N ALA A 577 -29.91 9.95 -84.37
CA ALA A 577 -29.71 10.05 -85.81
C ALA A 577 -29.91 8.72 -86.56
N LEU A 578 -29.44 7.60 -86.00
CA LEU A 578 -29.68 6.28 -86.57
C LEU A 578 -31.16 5.88 -86.51
N GLN A 579 -31.84 6.23 -85.41
CA GLN A 579 -33.26 6.00 -85.24
C GLN A 579 -34.07 6.80 -86.26
N GLN A 580 -33.71 8.06 -86.49
CA GLN A 580 -34.33 8.87 -87.55
C GLN A 580 -34.10 8.29 -88.95
N ARG A 581 -32.89 7.82 -89.26
CA ARG A 581 -32.60 7.14 -90.54
C ARG A 581 -33.38 5.85 -90.70
N LEU A 582 -33.60 5.10 -89.61
CA LEU A 582 -34.43 3.90 -89.61
C LEU A 582 -35.88 4.26 -89.90
N GLU A 583 -36.43 5.27 -89.23
CA GLU A 583 -37.79 5.77 -89.45
C GLU A 583 -38.00 6.25 -90.89
N ASP A 584 -37.03 7.00 -91.46
CA ASP A 584 -37.09 7.46 -92.84
C ASP A 584 -37.03 6.29 -93.83
N SER A 585 -36.20 5.28 -93.55
CA SER A 585 -36.13 4.05 -94.34
C SER A 585 -37.44 3.24 -94.24
N GLU A 586 -38.07 3.18 -93.08
CA GLU A 586 -39.37 2.54 -92.87
C GLU A 586 -40.49 3.28 -93.59
N LYS A 587 -40.54 4.61 -93.50
CA LYS A 587 -41.47 5.45 -94.28
C LYS A 587 -41.27 5.25 -95.78
N ALA A 588 -40.03 5.18 -96.25
CA ALA A 588 -39.72 4.92 -97.66
C ALA A 588 -40.18 3.51 -98.10
N ARG A 589 -39.94 2.48 -97.27
CA ARG A 589 -40.43 1.11 -97.50
C ARG A 589 -41.96 1.07 -97.51
N GLN A 590 -42.61 1.78 -96.60
CA GLN A 590 -44.08 1.88 -96.54
C GLN A 590 -44.63 2.59 -97.78
N ALA A 591 -44.07 3.74 -98.16
CA ALA A 591 -44.47 4.44 -99.37
C ALA A 591 -44.25 3.60 -100.65
N ALA A 592 -43.21 2.75 -100.68
CA ALA A 592 -43.00 1.80 -101.77
C ALA A 592 -44.07 0.71 -101.80
N ARG A 593 -44.45 0.16 -100.64
CA ARG A 593 -45.59 -0.76 -100.51
C ARG A 593 -46.88 -0.11 -100.99
N ASP A 594 -47.17 1.11 -100.57
CA ASP A 594 -48.37 1.85 -100.98
C ASP A 594 -48.40 2.17 -102.49
N ARG A 595 -47.23 2.39 -103.11
CA ARG A 595 -47.14 2.52 -104.59
C ARG A 595 -47.41 1.20 -105.30
N CYS A 596 -46.87 0.10 -104.79
CA CYS A 596 -47.14 -1.24 -105.34
C CYS A 596 -48.62 -1.60 -105.20
N GLN A 597 -49.22 -1.30 -104.05
CA GLN A 597 -50.65 -1.48 -103.80
C GLN A 597 -51.51 -0.68 -104.79
N ARG A 598 -51.21 0.62 -104.98
CA ARG A 598 -51.91 1.47 -105.95
C ARG A 598 -51.78 1.01 -107.40
N MET A 599 -50.62 0.43 -107.79
CA MET A 599 -50.47 -0.16 -109.12
C MET A 599 -51.31 -1.43 -109.30
N LEU A 600 -51.45 -2.25 -108.25
CA LEU A 600 -52.34 -3.42 -108.26
C LEU A 600 -53.80 -2.98 -108.35
N ASP A 601 -54.22 -1.96 -107.60
CA ASP A 601 -55.60 -1.44 -107.63
C ASP A 601 -55.95 -0.78 -108.99
N ARG A 602 -54.97 -0.12 -109.64
CA ARG A 602 -55.14 0.46 -110.98
C ARG A 602 -55.29 -0.59 -112.08
N ARG A 603 -54.62 -1.75 -111.93
CA ARG A 603 -54.83 -2.92 -112.82
C ARG A 603 -56.18 -3.59 -112.61
N LEU A 604 -56.81 -3.41 -111.45
CA LEU A 604 -58.14 -3.94 -111.14
C LEU A 604 -59.30 -3.04 -111.65
N THR A 605 -59.04 -1.81 -112.14
CA THR A 605 -60.07 -0.81 -112.46
C THR A 605 -60.27 -0.48 -113.95
N GLU A 606 -59.52 -1.09 -114.88
CA GLU A 606 -59.77 -1.02 -116.35
C GLU A 606 -60.54 -2.27 -116.87
N VAL A 607 -61.88 -2.23 -116.72
CA VAL A 607 -63.06 -2.74 -117.50
C VAL A 607 -62.86 -3.71 -118.72
N PRO A 608 -63.79 -4.63 -119.15
CA PRO A 608 -65.11 -5.14 -118.64
C PRO A 608 -65.34 -6.69 -118.63
N MET A 609 -66.17 -7.12 -117.66
CA MET A 609 -67.33 -8.06 -117.66
C MET A 609 -67.47 -9.29 -118.63
N VAL A 610 -67.49 -10.50 -118.02
CA VAL A 610 -68.58 -11.55 -118.03
C VAL A 610 -68.62 -12.58 -119.20
N PRO A 611 -69.13 -13.82 -119.04
CA PRO A 611 -69.08 -14.84 -117.96
C PRO A 611 -68.78 -16.29 -118.46
N ASN A 612 -68.34 -17.21 -117.60
CA ASN A 612 -68.96 -18.53 -117.32
C ASN A 612 -68.00 -19.50 -116.59
N ARG A 613 -68.60 -20.20 -115.62
CA ARG A 613 -68.18 -21.44 -114.91
C ARG A 613 -67.72 -22.57 -115.88
N PRO A 614 -67.13 -23.73 -115.46
CA PRO A 614 -66.87 -24.27 -114.10
C PRO A 614 -65.49 -24.99 -113.91
N SER A 615 -65.27 -25.60 -112.74
CA SER A 615 -64.53 -26.87 -112.50
C SER A 615 -62.99 -26.97 -112.61
N SER A 616 -62.38 -27.12 -111.42
CA SER A 616 -61.48 -28.22 -110.98
C SER A 616 -60.04 -28.39 -111.49
N ARG A 617 -59.15 -28.61 -110.47
CA ARG A 617 -57.88 -29.38 -110.46
C ARG A 617 -56.68 -28.75 -111.19
N SER A 618 -55.42 -28.80 -110.73
CA SER A 618 -54.73 -29.46 -109.61
C SER A 618 -53.25 -28.97 -109.61
N LEU A 619 -52.55 -29.10 -108.47
CA LEU A 619 -51.10 -29.39 -108.29
C LEU A 619 -50.24 -28.32 -107.56
N ARG A 620 -49.83 -28.71 -106.34
CA ARG A 620 -48.49 -28.66 -105.70
C ARG A 620 -47.87 -27.27 -105.43
N ASP A 621 -47.18 -26.99 -104.33
CA ASP A 621 -46.56 -27.82 -103.29
C ASP A 621 -46.18 -26.96 -102.05
N SER A 622 -46.11 -27.62 -100.87
CA SER A 622 -45.26 -27.35 -99.68
C SER A 622 -45.44 -26.02 -98.88
N SER A 623 -46.09 -25.94 -97.68
CA SER A 623 -45.75 -26.40 -96.29
C SER A 623 -44.52 -25.72 -95.64
N PRO A 624 -44.37 -25.68 -94.28
CA PRO A 624 -45.26 -25.91 -93.10
C PRO A 624 -45.26 -24.68 -92.11
N ALA A 625 -46.04 -24.49 -91.04
CA ALA A 625 -46.59 -25.25 -89.89
C ALA A 625 -45.63 -25.46 -88.68
N GLY A 626 -46.15 -25.22 -87.46
CA GLY A 626 -45.60 -25.55 -86.11
C GLY A 626 -44.98 -24.33 -85.38
N SER A 627 -45.40 -23.82 -84.21
CA SER A 627 -45.94 -24.34 -82.93
C SER A 627 -44.91 -25.02 -82.01
N GLU A 628 -44.89 -24.51 -80.76
CA GLU A 628 -44.55 -25.15 -79.47
C GLU A 628 -43.08 -25.25 -78.97
N CYS A 629 -42.91 -24.66 -77.77
CA CYS A 629 -42.31 -25.14 -76.51
C CYS A 629 -40.91 -25.78 -76.38
N GLU A 630 -40.33 -25.47 -75.20
CA GLU A 630 -39.33 -26.18 -74.38
C GLU A 630 -37.81 -26.05 -74.66
N ASP A 631 -37.16 -25.42 -73.67
CA ASP A 631 -36.07 -25.91 -72.80
C ASP A 631 -34.74 -26.51 -73.32
N SER A 632 -33.71 -26.27 -72.50
CA SER A 632 -32.44 -27.01 -72.34
C SER A 632 -31.14 -26.45 -72.97
N LEU A 633 -30.14 -26.36 -72.09
CA LEU A 633 -28.69 -26.07 -72.28
C LEU A 633 -27.97 -27.12 -73.15
N PRO A 634 -26.68 -26.90 -73.52
CA PRO A 634 -25.63 -27.62 -72.78
C PRO A 634 -24.29 -26.89 -72.56
N ARG A 635 -23.46 -27.51 -71.71
CA ARG A 635 -22.09 -27.22 -71.26
C ARG A 635 -20.98 -27.67 -72.25
N MET A 636 -19.74 -27.26 -71.90
CA MET A 636 -18.40 -27.91 -72.06
C MET A 636 -17.43 -27.10 -72.96
N SER A 637 -16.40 -26.39 -72.48
CA SER A 637 -15.12 -26.73 -71.79
C SER A 637 -13.93 -27.03 -72.72
N HIS A 638 -12.85 -26.24 -72.58
CA HIS A 638 -11.41 -26.60 -72.48
C HIS A 638 -10.40 -25.81 -73.33
N SER A 639 -9.37 -25.27 -72.62
CA SER A 639 -7.92 -25.24 -72.94
C SER A 639 -7.44 -24.36 -74.13
N ALA A 640 -6.25 -23.77 -74.23
CA ALA A 640 -4.95 -23.77 -73.50
C ALA A 640 -4.16 -22.48 -73.96
N SER A 641 -3.40 -21.77 -73.13
CA SER A 641 -1.93 -21.87 -72.85
C SER A 641 -0.97 -20.95 -73.66
N PHE A 642 0.08 -20.46 -72.96
CA PHE A 642 1.36 -19.81 -73.38
C PHE A 642 1.32 -18.32 -73.78
N SER A 643 2.26 -17.42 -73.44
CA SER A 643 3.67 -17.54 -73.02
C SER A 643 4.23 -16.18 -72.52
N THR A 644 5.23 -16.21 -71.62
CA THR A 644 6.16 -15.12 -71.23
C THR A 644 7.23 -14.84 -72.31
N PRO A 645 7.99 -13.70 -72.27
CA PRO A 645 9.30 -13.62 -71.57
C PRO A 645 9.56 -12.24 -70.90
N ARG A 646 10.16 -12.11 -69.70
CA ARG A 646 11.60 -12.11 -69.32
C ARG A 646 12.55 -11.30 -70.24
N LEU A 647 13.07 -10.17 -69.73
CA LEU A 647 14.50 -9.82 -69.54
C LEU A 647 14.70 -8.28 -69.51
N GLY A 648 15.46 -7.79 -68.52
CA GLY A 648 16.07 -6.45 -68.55
C GLY A 648 17.16 -6.36 -69.63
N PRO A 649 17.77 -5.17 -69.84
CA PRO A 649 18.79 -4.73 -68.89
C PRO A 649 18.83 -3.21 -68.63
N SER A 650 19.43 -2.84 -67.50
CA SER A 650 20.04 -1.52 -67.27
C SER A 650 21.35 -1.42 -68.10
N PRO A 651 21.83 -0.23 -68.45
CA PRO A 651 22.94 0.31 -67.64
C PRO A 651 22.97 1.84 -67.51
N ARG A 652 23.53 2.29 -66.37
CA ARG A 652 24.59 3.31 -66.16
C ARG A 652 24.39 4.71 -66.76
N THR A 653 24.83 5.84 -66.22
CA THR A 653 25.59 6.32 -65.04
C THR A 653 25.61 7.83 -65.27
N GLU A 654 25.50 8.65 -64.22
CA GLU A 654 26.19 9.94 -64.02
C GLU A 654 25.52 10.59 -62.79
N ASP A 655 26.15 10.50 -61.62
CA ASP A 655 27.06 11.52 -61.10
C ASP A 655 26.46 12.93 -61.18
N LEU A 656 26.15 13.50 -60.01
CA LEU A 656 26.56 14.86 -59.66
C LEU A 656 26.29 15.11 -58.16
N SER A 657 27.36 14.96 -57.40
CA SER A 657 27.63 15.69 -56.17
C SER A 657 27.33 17.19 -56.32
N GLY A 658 26.70 17.83 -55.33
CA GLY A 658 26.60 19.29 -55.34
C GLY A 658 25.77 19.99 -54.28
N ARG A 659 26.34 20.11 -53.06
CA ARG A 659 26.30 21.29 -52.16
C ARG A 659 24.95 21.87 -51.68
N ARG A 660 24.86 21.87 -50.34
CA ARG A 660 24.61 23.02 -49.42
C ARG A 660 23.44 23.96 -49.75
N ARG A 661 22.43 23.99 -48.88
CA ARG A 661 22.36 24.94 -47.76
C ARG A 661 21.46 24.39 -46.66
#